data_AF-A0A1Q9PTR5-F1
#
_entry.id   AF-A0A1Q9PTR5-F1
#
_cell.length_a   1.000
_cell.length_b   1.000
_cell.length_c   1.000
_cell.angle_alpha   90.00
_cell.angle_beta   90.00
_cell.angle_gamma   90.00
#
_symmetry.space_group_name_H-M   'P 1'
#
loop_
_entity.id
_entity.type
_entity.pdbx_description
1 polymer ?
#
loop_
_entity_poly.entity_id
_entity_poly.type
_entity_poly.pdbx_seq_one_letter_code
_entity_poly.pdbx_strand_id
1 'polypeptide(L)'
;MQVELYMIKVWYNHRGTPQKELLPISSINIGDKIAQKNKQEWVIPNHYRSQSENFMRQIGIRFPDKINNVTSLSISSPDGKFRSTFVYYPKENIWFEPTRFSNKKRKGYYLFEESSILTGLTNAGTANLNYEENGHYKDFATIHFVPSSLPIDDYEEMVADLYRIREDIVRDDRNIARVGINSSKVVMDLQEQLKKLKIAIKQINASPHSTLELQTTKKKPQNHGRFDFRMEIEQYINPGKPIYRSRELKPVVATFENMLIKQMLGDLVQYATAMGSKEITTKSLLNSVLNEREVYFRKSDLEIQRLLGSVDKVEDKKTYNQVHNKLNKDMQQYLDEENSIRGAIKVSADYNNIPSLQSNTEYIELILEMNGPLTSNNQYYHRQSNQGLAAQLKYDRRQRHLRVRNYVIKNQPKIPNGSYFGTIFLSSEHVQSHLRFYKAFCEESQLESINQPMTIQICGMVRKQPNGIDTVSTTRQFDDYLDYTFDFVYISSIQVDGIDIDIPSDKKSLNAFLDSELPIMMNNADQSEDAFMRLKQLEKLQSLTNQMEEIHSVSKKYDELKEVAEELLNLNLFSKLELKERLPVKPTQLFLHNPTYRVAWQAMQRIKYELSASLYVQQNQRQVSTGKVEYIFEVWTLYKIIHVLTMEMGWKLEGNKNVTACLDQYMVAGSEKGLQNFSATLYWQHWELEIYYEPKINLPFENYLTPDFVFKFKKNGSTMGLVILDAKYRNYESQGIEHWVKDINDIAITKYGNMQSIDPKWQFPIMASGILHSDVKISEDAEDKYNPYHVMYNETLFNTNLSEEKAHKYGSIYMIPSKTYIFKNWFRLIMEYHLGEHKVCWNCGESKEVQERQLLTQYGYPKYYYTCHCCNEFWVKVHCRSNRHKIIKHMNNYHLQVENRRKWWVICPSCGDGRPAQQNSFTTALFNQQPVFIDFDDDLPW
;
A
#
# COMPACT_ATOMS: atom_id res chain seq x y z
N MET A 1 -15.31 -42.87 -19.99
CA MET A 1 -14.10 -43.44 -19.35
C MET A 1 -14.15 -43.01 -17.90
N GLN A 2 -14.23 -43.95 -16.96
CA GLN A 2 -14.18 -43.59 -15.55
C GLN A 2 -12.71 -43.36 -15.17
N VAL A 3 -12.42 -42.18 -14.62
CA VAL A 3 -11.10 -41.79 -14.12
C VAL A 3 -11.29 -41.39 -12.68
N GLU A 4 -10.41 -41.89 -11.81
CA GLU A 4 -10.40 -41.52 -10.41
C GLU A 4 -9.06 -40.89 -10.05
N LEU A 5 -9.14 -39.69 -9.47
CA LEU A 5 -7.98 -38.96 -8.97
C LEU A 5 -7.91 -39.11 -7.45
N TYR A 6 -6.70 -39.26 -6.92
CA TYR A 6 -6.42 -39.44 -5.50
C TYR A 6 -5.28 -38.54 -5.05
N MET A 7 -5.33 -38.13 -3.79
CA MET A 7 -4.14 -37.64 -3.11
C MET A 7 -3.39 -38.83 -2.51
N ILE A 8 -2.16 -39.08 -2.95
CA ILE A 8 -1.35 -40.21 -2.52
C ILE A 8 -0.16 -39.76 -1.70
N LYS A 9 0.34 -40.63 -0.82
CA LYS A 9 1.62 -40.47 -0.13
C LYS A 9 2.60 -41.50 -0.67
N VAL A 10 3.76 -41.06 -1.16
CA VAL A 10 4.81 -41.92 -1.73
C VAL A 10 6.04 -41.88 -0.83
N TRP A 11 6.42 -43.02 -0.26
CA TRP A 11 7.64 -43.14 0.55
C TRP A 11 8.80 -43.59 -0.33
N TYR A 12 9.88 -42.82 -0.32
CA TYR A 12 11.10 -43.14 -1.07
C TYR A 12 12.16 -43.77 -0.16
N ASN A 13 12.88 -44.75 -0.69
CA ASN A 13 13.96 -45.43 0.02
C ASN A 13 15.27 -44.62 -0.08
N HIS A 14 15.49 -43.72 0.88
CA HIS A 14 16.71 -42.91 0.96
C HIS A 14 17.99 -43.69 1.34
N ARG A 15 17.89 -45.00 1.63
CA ARG A 15 19.06 -45.87 1.81
C ARG A 15 19.66 -46.29 0.46
N GLY A 16 18.84 -46.36 -0.61
CA GLY A 16 19.30 -46.63 -1.97
C GLY A 16 19.93 -45.41 -2.63
N THR A 17 20.76 -45.60 -3.66
CA THR A 17 21.29 -44.50 -4.49
C THR A 17 20.27 -44.12 -5.57
N PRO A 18 20.07 -42.82 -5.89
CA PRO A 18 19.24 -42.40 -7.01
C PRO A 18 19.78 -43.00 -8.32
N GLN A 19 18.92 -43.69 -9.08
CA GLN A 19 19.23 -44.14 -10.42
C GLN A 19 18.43 -43.30 -11.42
N LYS A 20 19.12 -42.60 -12.33
CA LYS A 20 18.51 -41.60 -13.22
C LYS A 20 17.64 -40.60 -12.42
N GLU A 21 18.20 -40.11 -11.31
CA GLU A 21 17.55 -39.17 -10.38
C GLU A 21 16.32 -39.73 -9.64
N LEU A 22 15.97 -41.01 -9.77
CA LEU A 22 14.83 -41.61 -9.07
C LEU A 22 15.29 -42.52 -7.92
N LEU A 23 14.65 -42.38 -6.76
CA LEU A 23 14.81 -43.31 -5.65
C LEU A 23 13.80 -44.48 -5.75
N PRO A 24 14.16 -45.68 -5.26
CA PRO A 24 13.21 -46.78 -5.15
C PRO A 24 12.03 -46.41 -4.25
N ILE A 25 10.83 -46.84 -4.62
CA ILE A 25 9.61 -46.60 -3.84
C ILE A 25 9.49 -47.69 -2.77
N SER A 26 9.44 -47.28 -1.51
CA SER A 26 9.21 -48.18 -0.37
C SER A 26 7.74 -48.61 -0.30
N SER A 27 6.82 -47.64 -0.41
CA SER A 27 5.37 -47.86 -0.35
C SER A 27 4.61 -46.66 -0.92
N ILE A 28 3.35 -46.88 -1.30
CA ILE A 28 2.37 -45.84 -1.65
C ILE A 28 1.14 -46.05 -0.78
N ASN A 29 0.61 -44.99 -0.19
CA ASN A 29 -0.68 -44.98 0.51
C ASN A 29 -1.63 -44.10 -0.28
N ILE A 30 -2.77 -44.67 -0.66
CA ILE A 30 -3.80 -43.98 -1.40
C ILE A 30 -4.75 -43.36 -0.38
N GLY A 31 -4.71 -42.04 -0.30
CA GLY A 31 -5.60 -41.26 0.55
C GLY A 31 -6.95 -41.02 -0.11
N ASP A 32 -7.53 -39.86 0.20
CA ASP A 32 -8.87 -39.54 -0.23
C ASP A 32 -8.98 -39.37 -1.75
N LYS A 33 -10.10 -39.84 -2.29
CA LYS A 33 -10.50 -39.59 -3.67
C LYS A 33 -10.82 -38.11 -3.83
N ILE A 34 -10.22 -37.48 -4.83
CA ILE A 34 -10.45 -36.08 -5.14
C ILE A 34 -11.78 -35.96 -5.88
N ALA A 35 -12.70 -35.19 -5.30
CA ALA A 35 -14.01 -34.94 -5.89
C ALA A 35 -13.87 -34.22 -7.24
N GLN A 36 -14.60 -34.71 -8.23
CA GLN A 36 -14.66 -34.11 -9.55
C GLN A 36 -15.61 -32.91 -9.52
N LYS A 37 -15.20 -31.75 -10.03
CA LYS A 37 -16.06 -30.54 -10.06
C LYS A 37 -17.09 -30.65 -11.18
N ASN A 38 -16.65 -31.03 -12.38
CA ASN A 38 -17.46 -31.27 -13.58
C ASN A 38 -16.90 -32.47 -14.37
N LYS A 39 -17.64 -33.01 -15.37
CA LYS A 39 -17.29 -34.24 -16.12
C LYS A 39 -15.85 -34.32 -16.68
N GLN A 40 -15.11 -33.21 -16.79
CA GLN A 40 -13.72 -33.16 -17.28
C GLN A 40 -12.78 -32.32 -16.39
N GLU A 41 -13.22 -31.85 -15.21
CA GLU A 41 -12.47 -30.89 -14.40
C GLU A 41 -12.30 -31.35 -12.94
N TRP A 42 -11.07 -31.27 -12.45
CA TRP A 42 -10.72 -31.45 -11.04
C TRP A 42 -10.11 -30.18 -10.48
N VAL A 43 -10.37 -29.93 -9.20
CA VAL A 43 -9.79 -28.80 -8.45
C VAL A 43 -9.04 -29.38 -7.25
N ILE A 44 -7.74 -29.12 -7.18
CA ILE A 44 -6.83 -29.69 -6.18
C ILE A 44 -6.15 -28.55 -5.44
N PRO A 45 -6.33 -28.39 -4.12
CA PRO A 45 -5.53 -27.42 -3.37
C PRO A 45 -4.07 -27.86 -3.32
N ASN A 46 -3.17 -26.90 -3.49
CA ASN A 46 -1.74 -27.13 -3.31
C ASN A 46 -1.49 -27.59 -1.88
N HIS A 47 -0.50 -28.46 -1.72
CA HIS A 47 -0.10 -28.95 -0.41
C HIS A 47 1.33 -28.51 -0.12
N TYR A 48 1.57 -27.90 1.04
CA TYR A 48 2.92 -27.52 1.43
C TYR A 48 3.82 -28.74 1.55
N ARG A 49 5.04 -28.60 1.05
CA ARG A 49 6.12 -29.57 1.22
C ARG A 49 6.86 -29.27 2.51
N SER A 50 6.78 -30.17 3.49
CA SER A 50 7.74 -30.13 4.61
C SER A 50 9.01 -30.88 4.22
N GLN A 51 10.18 -30.23 4.37
CA GLN A 51 11.48 -30.87 4.11
C GLN A 51 11.84 -31.97 5.13
N SER A 52 11.02 -32.15 6.17
CA SER A 52 11.23 -33.16 7.22
C SER A 52 10.33 -34.39 7.08
N GLU A 53 9.55 -34.52 6.01
CA GLU A 53 8.69 -35.68 5.78
C GLU A 53 9.41 -36.78 4.98
N ASN A 54 9.30 -38.03 5.44
CA ASN A 54 9.84 -39.22 4.76
C ASN A 54 8.97 -39.71 3.60
N PHE A 55 7.94 -38.94 3.24
CA PHE A 55 6.99 -39.23 2.18
C PHE A 55 6.66 -37.98 1.38
N MET A 56 6.19 -38.18 0.16
CA MET A 56 5.78 -37.12 -0.75
C MET A 56 4.29 -37.20 -1.01
N ARG A 57 3.56 -36.09 -0.85
CA ARG A 57 2.14 -36.01 -1.26
C ARG A 57 2.05 -35.72 -2.75
N GLN A 58 1.34 -36.51 -3.53
CA GLN A 58 1.28 -36.40 -4.98
C GLN A 58 -0.11 -36.75 -5.50
N ILE A 59 -0.36 -36.46 -6.79
CA ILE A 59 -1.57 -36.89 -7.47
C ILE A 59 -1.37 -38.31 -7.97
N GLY A 60 -2.33 -39.17 -7.62
CA GLY A 60 -2.46 -40.50 -8.17
C GLY A 60 -3.68 -40.60 -9.08
N ILE A 61 -3.55 -41.30 -10.21
CA ILE A 61 -4.62 -41.48 -11.20
C ILE A 61 -4.87 -42.98 -11.38
N ARG A 62 -6.13 -43.38 -11.26
CA ARG A 62 -6.60 -44.74 -11.51
C ARG A 62 -7.59 -44.77 -12.68
N PHE A 63 -7.52 -45.85 -13.44
CA PHE A 63 -8.43 -46.17 -14.53
C PHE A 63 -9.15 -47.50 -14.21
N PRO A 64 -10.29 -47.45 -13.48
CA PRO A 64 -10.98 -48.67 -13.03
C PRO A 64 -11.35 -49.62 -14.18
N ASP A 65 -11.76 -49.06 -15.32
CA ASP A 65 -12.34 -49.83 -16.43
C ASP A 65 -11.34 -50.26 -17.52
N LYS A 66 -10.05 -49.85 -17.43
CA LYS A 66 -9.07 -49.99 -18.53
C LYS A 66 -7.62 -50.25 -18.05
N ILE A 67 -7.44 -51.12 -17.07
CA ILE A 67 -6.13 -51.40 -16.42
C ILE A 67 -5.02 -51.77 -17.43
N ASN A 68 -5.34 -52.37 -18.58
CA ASN A 68 -4.35 -52.89 -19.54
C ASN A 68 -4.19 -52.08 -20.85
N ASN A 69 -4.93 -50.98 -21.04
CA ASN A 69 -4.96 -50.28 -22.35
C ASN A 69 -4.22 -48.93 -22.37
N VAL A 70 -3.89 -48.36 -21.21
CA VAL A 70 -3.15 -47.10 -21.12
C VAL A 70 -1.65 -47.41 -21.08
N THR A 71 -0.92 -47.01 -22.11
CA THR A 71 0.53 -47.27 -22.23
C THR A 71 1.37 -46.16 -21.62
N SER A 72 0.90 -44.92 -21.67
CA SER A 72 1.54 -43.77 -21.04
C SER A 72 0.50 -42.75 -20.55
N LEU A 73 0.85 -42.04 -19.47
CA LEU A 73 0.06 -40.95 -18.91
C LEU A 73 0.97 -39.76 -18.67
N SER A 74 0.52 -38.57 -19.05
CA SER A 74 1.28 -37.33 -18.87
C SER A 74 0.38 -36.17 -18.46
N ILE A 75 0.96 -35.24 -17.73
CA ILE A 75 0.39 -33.93 -17.44
C ILE A 75 1.16 -32.88 -18.25
N SER A 76 0.46 -31.93 -18.85
CA SER A 76 1.06 -30.85 -19.64
C SER A 76 0.46 -29.50 -19.33
N SER A 77 1.24 -28.44 -19.50
CA SER A 77 0.69 -27.07 -19.50
C SER A 77 -0.28 -26.87 -20.68
N PRO A 78 -1.21 -25.91 -20.60
CA PRO A 78 -2.16 -25.62 -21.69
C PRO A 78 -1.49 -25.22 -23.02
N ASP A 79 -0.27 -24.69 -22.97
CA ASP A 79 0.54 -24.32 -24.14
C ASP A 79 1.48 -25.44 -24.64
N GLY A 80 1.48 -26.59 -23.95
CA GLY A 80 2.31 -27.75 -24.29
C GLY A 80 3.82 -27.60 -24.04
N LYS A 81 4.30 -26.47 -23.49
CA LYS A 81 5.73 -26.25 -23.22
C LYS A 81 6.26 -27.10 -22.07
N PHE A 82 5.45 -27.32 -21.04
CA PHE A 82 5.78 -28.21 -19.94
C PHE A 82 5.03 -29.54 -20.11
N ARG A 83 5.75 -30.66 -19.94
CA ARG A 83 5.17 -31.99 -19.94
C ARG A 83 5.91 -32.90 -18.97
N SER A 84 5.16 -33.57 -18.10
CA SER A 84 5.67 -34.53 -17.12
C SER A 84 4.96 -35.86 -17.28
N THR A 85 5.70 -36.96 -17.28
CA THR A 85 5.18 -38.32 -17.51
C THR A 85 5.03 -39.06 -16.19
N PHE A 86 3.89 -39.72 -16.02
CA PHE A 86 3.56 -40.46 -14.82
C PHE A 86 4.19 -41.86 -14.86
N VAL A 87 4.53 -42.39 -13.68
CA VAL A 87 5.02 -43.75 -13.48
C VAL A 87 3.89 -44.61 -12.93
N TYR A 88 3.74 -45.81 -13.48
CA TYR A 88 2.77 -46.78 -13.01
C TYR A 88 3.33 -47.60 -11.84
N TYR A 89 2.58 -47.70 -10.74
CA TYR A 89 2.88 -48.58 -9.62
C TYR A 89 1.93 -49.78 -9.60
N PRO A 90 2.38 -50.99 -9.99
CA PRO A 90 1.50 -52.14 -10.18
C PRO A 90 0.78 -52.60 -8.92
N LYS A 91 1.44 -52.55 -7.75
CA LYS A 91 0.86 -53.09 -6.50
C LYS A 91 -0.43 -52.39 -6.08
N GLU A 92 -0.51 -51.08 -6.34
CA GLU A 92 -1.67 -50.25 -5.99
C GLU A 92 -2.50 -49.84 -7.22
N ASN A 93 -2.19 -50.38 -8.41
CA ASN A 93 -2.83 -50.02 -9.68
C ASN A 93 -3.02 -48.50 -9.83
N ILE A 94 -1.94 -47.73 -9.72
CA ILE A 94 -2.01 -46.26 -9.73
C ILE A 94 -0.87 -45.65 -10.53
N TRP A 95 -1.20 -44.63 -11.31
CA TRP A 95 -0.23 -43.78 -12.00
C TRP A 95 0.05 -42.54 -11.16
N PHE A 96 1.30 -42.11 -11.04
CA PHE A 96 1.63 -40.90 -10.29
C PHE A 96 2.86 -40.20 -10.85
N GLU A 97 3.01 -38.91 -10.53
CA GLU A 97 4.15 -38.11 -10.99
C GLU A 97 5.42 -38.38 -10.14
N PRO A 98 6.54 -38.81 -10.72
CA PRO A 98 7.72 -39.20 -9.94
C PRO A 98 8.52 -37.98 -9.42
N THR A 99 8.97 -38.04 -8.16
CA THR A 99 9.93 -37.07 -7.60
C THR A 99 11.35 -37.41 -8.03
N ARG A 100 12.13 -36.41 -8.45
CA ARG A 100 13.57 -36.57 -8.72
C ARG A 100 14.45 -36.04 -7.59
N PHE A 101 15.58 -36.69 -7.40
CA PHE A 101 16.53 -36.50 -6.31
C PHE A 101 17.92 -36.23 -6.86
N SER A 102 18.57 -35.22 -6.29
CA SER A 102 19.98 -34.94 -6.50
C SER A 102 20.87 -35.98 -5.79
N ASN A 103 22.14 -36.02 -6.16
CA ASN A 103 23.14 -36.88 -5.50
C ASN A 103 23.62 -36.34 -4.14
N LYS A 104 23.16 -35.17 -3.70
CA LYS A 104 23.57 -34.56 -2.42
C LYS A 104 22.71 -35.09 -1.27
N LYS A 105 23.32 -35.31 -0.09
CA LYS A 105 22.60 -35.71 1.14
C LYS A 105 22.66 -34.63 2.22
N ARG A 106 21.57 -34.49 2.98
CA ARG A 106 21.52 -33.69 4.23
C ARG A 106 20.79 -34.49 5.30
N LYS A 107 21.40 -34.64 6.50
CA LYS A 107 20.84 -35.40 7.63
C LYS A 107 20.35 -36.82 7.27
N GLY A 108 21.05 -37.50 6.35
CA GLY A 108 20.72 -38.87 5.91
C GLY A 108 19.74 -38.98 4.74
N TYR A 109 19.16 -37.87 4.26
CA TYR A 109 18.19 -37.85 3.16
C TYR A 109 18.83 -37.26 1.89
N TYR A 110 18.51 -37.81 0.72
CA TYR A 110 18.87 -37.19 -0.56
C TYR A 110 18.04 -35.91 -0.76
N LEU A 111 18.71 -34.84 -1.17
CA LEU A 111 18.07 -33.58 -1.51
C LEU A 111 17.37 -33.72 -2.85
N PHE A 112 16.21 -33.11 -2.98
CA PHE A 112 15.46 -33.06 -4.22
C PHE A 112 16.19 -32.25 -5.28
N GLU A 113 15.94 -32.55 -6.54
CA GLU A 113 16.42 -31.71 -7.62
C GLU A 113 15.53 -30.46 -7.73
N GLU A 114 16.12 -29.26 -7.78
CA GLU A 114 15.35 -28.00 -7.81
C GLU A 114 14.51 -27.86 -9.10
N SER A 115 14.93 -28.51 -10.18
CA SER A 115 14.21 -28.62 -11.45
C SER A 115 13.03 -29.61 -11.41
N SER A 116 12.94 -30.47 -10.38
CA SER A 116 11.88 -31.47 -10.23
C SER A 116 10.67 -30.88 -9.55
N ILE A 117 9.96 -30.04 -10.30
CA ILE A 117 8.71 -29.45 -9.84
C ILE A 117 7.59 -30.45 -10.06
N LEU A 118 7.15 -31.10 -8.99
CA LEU A 118 5.93 -31.89 -9.02
C LEU A 118 4.73 -30.95 -9.21
N THR A 119 3.89 -31.27 -10.18
CA THR A 119 2.76 -30.46 -10.57
C THR A 119 1.75 -30.41 -9.41
N GLY A 120 1.34 -29.20 -9.00
CA GLY A 120 0.35 -29.02 -7.92
C GLY A 120 0.87 -29.11 -6.49
N LEU A 121 2.17 -29.32 -6.27
CA LEU A 121 2.77 -29.24 -4.94
C LEU A 121 3.27 -27.84 -4.62
N THR A 122 4.01 -27.23 -5.55
CA THR A 122 4.58 -25.88 -5.38
C THR A 122 4.05 -24.86 -6.38
N ASN A 123 3.23 -25.30 -7.35
CA ASN A 123 2.76 -24.50 -8.48
C ASN A 123 1.24 -24.50 -8.50
N ALA A 124 0.62 -23.33 -8.65
CA ALA A 124 -0.81 -23.17 -8.90
C ALA A 124 -1.05 -22.92 -10.40
N GLY A 125 -2.26 -23.19 -10.88
CA GLY A 125 -2.64 -22.99 -12.28
C GLY A 125 -3.37 -24.18 -12.89
N THR A 126 -3.49 -24.17 -14.23
CA THR A 126 -4.25 -25.18 -14.97
C THR A 126 -3.31 -26.12 -15.72
N ALA A 127 -3.60 -27.41 -15.72
CA ALA A 127 -2.87 -28.41 -16.48
C ALA A 127 -3.82 -29.40 -17.16
N ASN A 128 -3.42 -29.89 -18.33
CA ASN A 128 -4.16 -30.91 -19.07
C ASN A 128 -3.57 -32.29 -18.78
N LEU A 129 -4.44 -33.27 -18.59
CA LEU A 129 -4.07 -34.68 -18.50
C LEU A 129 -4.32 -35.35 -19.83
N ASN A 130 -3.29 -36.04 -20.30
CA ASN A 130 -3.28 -36.70 -21.59
C ASN A 130 -2.79 -38.14 -21.39
N TYR A 131 -3.48 -39.10 -21.99
CA TYR A 131 -3.04 -40.50 -22.01
C TYR A 131 -2.80 -40.99 -23.43
N GLU A 132 -2.03 -42.06 -23.54
CA GLU A 132 -1.78 -42.76 -24.80
C GLU A 132 -2.44 -44.15 -24.74
N GLU A 133 -3.25 -44.46 -25.76
CA GLU A 133 -3.88 -45.77 -25.96
C GLU A 133 -3.69 -46.16 -27.43
N ASN A 134 -3.08 -47.33 -27.67
CA ASN A 134 -2.81 -47.85 -29.02
C ASN A 134 -2.04 -46.88 -29.95
N GLY A 135 -1.12 -46.09 -29.40
CA GLY A 135 -0.31 -45.12 -30.15
C GLY A 135 -0.99 -43.79 -30.49
N HIS A 136 -2.20 -43.54 -29.96
CA HIS A 136 -2.90 -42.27 -30.11
C HIS A 136 -2.94 -41.50 -28.79
N TYR A 137 -2.53 -40.22 -28.84
CA TYR A 137 -2.66 -39.29 -27.72
C TYR A 137 -4.08 -38.73 -27.63
N LYS A 138 -4.64 -38.72 -26.43
CA LYS A 138 -5.95 -38.12 -26.14
C LYS A 138 -5.91 -37.31 -24.85
N ASP A 139 -6.36 -36.07 -24.94
CA ASP A 139 -6.65 -35.21 -23.80
C ASP A 139 -8.00 -35.63 -23.22
N PHE A 140 -8.08 -35.78 -21.90
CA PHE A 140 -9.29 -36.33 -21.27
C PHE A 140 -9.76 -35.55 -20.04
N ALA A 141 -8.91 -34.71 -19.47
CA ALA A 141 -9.19 -34.02 -18.23
C ALA A 141 -8.33 -32.76 -18.09
N THR A 142 -8.86 -31.79 -17.35
CA THR A 142 -8.15 -30.60 -16.91
C THR A 142 -8.11 -30.59 -15.37
N ILE A 143 -6.93 -30.34 -14.81
CA ILE A 143 -6.73 -30.15 -13.37
C ILE A 143 -6.44 -28.68 -13.11
N HIS A 144 -7.12 -28.11 -12.12
CA HIS A 144 -6.81 -26.80 -11.56
C HIS A 144 -6.15 -26.97 -10.20
N PHE A 145 -4.90 -26.55 -10.11
CA PHE A 145 -4.13 -26.47 -8.88
C PHE A 145 -4.38 -25.13 -8.21
N VAL A 146 -5.04 -25.16 -7.05
CA VAL A 146 -5.45 -23.98 -6.31
C VAL A 146 -4.35 -23.61 -5.31
N PRO A 147 -4.02 -22.34 -5.14
CA PRO A 147 -3.10 -21.91 -4.10
C PRO A 147 -3.59 -22.35 -2.71
N SER A 148 -2.67 -22.82 -1.85
CA SER A 148 -3.00 -23.25 -0.48
C SER A 148 -3.30 -22.09 0.48
N SER A 149 -2.73 -20.91 0.25
CA SER A 149 -2.91 -19.72 1.09
C SER A 149 -3.94 -18.73 0.57
N LEU A 150 -4.19 -18.74 -0.73
CA LEU A 150 -4.98 -17.72 -1.41
C LEU A 150 -6.18 -18.36 -2.10
N PRO A 151 -7.36 -17.71 -2.07
CA PRO A 151 -8.43 -18.00 -3.00
C PRO A 151 -7.93 -17.97 -4.46
N ILE A 152 -8.54 -18.78 -5.33
CA ILE A 152 -8.18 -18.82 -6.74
C ILE A 152 -8.34 -17.45 -7.40
N ASP A 153 -9.41 -16.73 -7.04
CA ASP A 153 -9.71 -15.40 -7.56
C ASP A 153 -8.60 -14.39 -7.21
N ASP A 154 -8.13 -14.38 -5.96
CA ASP A 154 -7.00 -13.53 -5.53
C ASP A 154 -5.69 -13.93 -6.24
N TYR A 155 -5.46 -15.22 -6.52
CA TYR A 155 -4.27 -15.64 -7.28
C TYR A 155 -4.31 -15.23 -8.75
N GLU A 156 -5.44 -15.43 -9.42
CA GLU A 156 -5.63 -14.97 -10.80
C GLU A 156 -5.52 -13.45 -10.89
N GLU A 157 -6.06 -12.74 -9.90
CA GLU A 157 -5.93 -11.30 -9.76
C GLU A 157 -4.46 -10.89 -9.55
N MET A 158 -3.72 -11.56 -8.67
CA MET A 158 -2.29 -11.30 -8.42
C MET A 158 -1.48 -11.35 -9.72
N VAL A 159 -1.71 -12.37 -10.54
CA VAL A 159 -1.07 -12.54 -11.85
C VAL A 159 -1.50 -11.45 -12.82
N ALA A 160 -2.80 -11.16 -12.90
CA ALA A 160 -3.33 -10.10 -13.77
C ALA A 160 -2.80 -8.71 -13.35
N ASP A 161 -2.64 -8.48 -12.05
CA ASP A 161 -2.21 -7.22 -11.46
C ASP A 161 -0.77 -6.89 -11.82
N LEU A 162 0.14 -7.87 -11.93
CA LEU A 162 1.51 -7.64 -12.41
C LEU A 162 1.54 -6.96 -13.78
N TYR A 163 0.68 -7.40 -14.69
CA TYR A 163 0.57 -6.78 -16.01
C TYR A 163 -0.05 -5.39 -15.94
N ARG A 164 -1.03 -5.17 -15.06
CA ARG A 164 -1.62 -3.84 -14.82
C ARG A 164 -0.59 -2.86 -14.25
N ILE A 165 0.15 -3.28 -13.23
CA ILE A 165 1.20 -2.46 -12.60
C ILE A 165 2.23 -2.05 -13.64
N ARG A 166 2.65 -2.98 -14.51
CA ARG A 166 3.51 -2.68 -15.65
C ARG A 166 2.95 -1.56 -16.53
N GLU A 167 1.66 -1.62 -16.87
CA GLU A 167 1.00 -0.58 -17.67
C GLU A 167 0.97 0.77 -16.98
N ASP A 168 0.60 0.79 -15.70
CA ASP A 168 0.50 2.03 -14.92
C ASP A 168 1.87 2.72 -14.79
N ILE A 169 2.95 1.97 -14.55
CA ILE A 169 4.31 2.51 -14.47
C ILE A 169 4.77 3.11 -15.82
N VAL A 170 4.38 2.49 -16.94
CA VAL A 170 4.68 3.03 -18.29
C VAL A 170 3.89 4.31 -18.58
N ARG A 171 2.68 4.46 -18.01
CA ARG A 171 1.78 5.60 -18.24
C ARG A 171 2.07 6.83 -17.38
N ASP A 172 2.82 6.68 -16.29
CA ASP A 172 3.09 7.73 -15.28
C ASP A 172 3.93 8.94 -15.79
N ASP A 173 4.14 9.08 -17.11
CA ASP A 173 4.68 10.29 -17.74
C ASP A 173 3.81 11.56 -17.51
N ARG A 174 2.64 11.44 -16.86
CA ARG A 174 1.70 12.55 -16.60
C ARG A 174 1.20 12.60 -15.14
N ASN A 175 2.10 12.97 -14.24
CA ASN A 175 1.92 13.62 -12.92
C ASN A 175 0.50 13.69 -12.30
N ILE A 176 0.48 13.31 -11.01
CA ILE A 176 -0.51 13.53 -9.92
C ILE A 176 -1.31 12.27 -9.59
N ALA A 177 -0.93 11.65 -8.46
CA ALA A 177 -1.61 10.55 -7.80
C ALA A 177 -3.09 10.91 -7.56
N ARG A 178 -3.99 10.12 -8.16
CA ARG A 178 -5.42 10.00 -7.84
C ARG A 178 -5.98 8.84 -8.67
N VAL A 179 -6.27 7.73 -8.01
CA VAL A 179 -6.70 6.44 -8.61
C VAL A 179 -8.00 6.53 -9.46
N GLY A 180 -8.80 7.59 -9.33
CA GLY A 180 -9.99 7.82 -10.17
C GLY A 180 -9.78 8.76 -11.38
N ILE A 181 -8.91 9.76 -11.25
CA ILE A 181 -8.83 10.86 -12.25
C ILE A 181 -8.14 10.40 -13.54
N ASN A 182 -7.11 9.55 -13.43
CA ASN A 182 -6.37 9.10 -14.61
C ASN A 182 -7.14 8.08 -15.44
N SER A 183 -7.84 7.12 -14.82
CA SER A 183 -8.64 6.12 -15.56
C SER A 183 -9.85 6.75 -16.24
N SER A 184 -10.52 7.70 -15.57
CA SER A 184 -11.62 8.49 -16.14
C SER A 184 -11.17 9.34 -17.33
N LYS A 185 -10.00 9.99 -17.23
CA LYS A 185 -9.42 10.76 -18.34
C LYS A 185 -9.08 9.88 -19.53
N VAL A 186 -8.44 8.72 -19.30
CA VAL A 186 -8.09 7.76 -20.37
C VAL A 186 -9.34 7.25 -21.08
N VAL A 187 -10.38 6.82 -20.35
CA VAL A 187 -11.61 6.34 -21.00
C VAL A 187 -12.31 7.45 -21.78
N MET A 188 -12.32 8.69 -21.27
CA MET A 188 -12.89 9.83 -21.99
C MET A 188 -12.10 10.16 -23.27
N ASP A 189 -10.77 10.16 -23.21
CA ASP A 189 -9.91 10.39 -24.37
C ASP A 189 -10.13 9.28 -25.42
N LEU A 190 -10.21 8.02 -24.99
CA LEU A 190 -10.51 6.87 -25.85
C LEU A 190 -11.91 6.96 -26.47
N GLN A 191 -12.93 7.36 -25.72
CA GLN A 191 -14.29 7.60 -26.23
C GLN A 191 -14.30 8.71 -27.29
N GLU A 192 -13.57 9.81 -27.06
CA GLU A 192 -13.43 10.90 -28.02
C GLU A 192 -12.78 10.41 -29.32
N GLN A 193 -11.68 9.64 -29.23
CA GLN A 193 -11.02 9.10 -30.41
C GLN A 193 -11.88 8.07 -31.13
N LEU A 194 -12.59 7.21 -30.41
CA LEU A 194 -13.51 6.23 -31.00
C LEU A 194 -14.67 6.91 -31.72
N LYS A 195 -15.17 8.05 -31.22
CA LYS A 195 -16.17 8.86 -31.91
C LYS A 195 -15.66 9.40 -33.25
N LYS A 196 -14.42 9.92 -33.30
CA LYS A 196 -13.77 10.35 -34.56
C LYS A 196 -13.58 9.17 -35.51
N LEU A 197 -13.13 8.04 -34.98
CA LEU A 197 -12.93 6.82 -35.75
C LEU A 197 -14.25 6.27 -36.32
N LYS A 198 -15.35 6.29 -35.55
CA LYS A 198 -16.70 5.89 -35.97
C LYS A 198 -17.17 6.65 -37.21
N ILE A 199 -16.96 7.97 -37.24
CA ILE A 199 -17.32 8.81 -38.40
C ILE A 199 -16.52 8.40 -39.64
N ALA A 200 -15.20 8.28 -39.50
CA ALA A 200 -14.32 7.89 -40.60
C ALA A 200 -14.64 6.46 -41.10
N ILE A 201 -14.87 5.52 -40.20
CA ILE A 201 -15.19 4.13 -40.53
C ILE A 201 -16.52 4.02 -41.28
N LYS A 202 -17.55 4.78 -40.89
CA LYS A 202 -18.83 4.77 -41.62
C LYS A 202 -18.64 5.22 -43.07
N GLN A 203 -17.80 6.22 -43.31
CA GLN A 203 -17.44 6.67 -44.66
C GLN A 203 -16.62 5.62 -45.42
N ILE A 204 -15.63 4.99 -44.76
CA ILE A 204 -14.82 3.90 -45.34
C ILE A 204 -15.70 2.70 -45.69
N ASN A 205 -16.65 2.31 -44.83
CA ASN A 205 -17.54 1.20 -45.08
C ASN A 205 -18.52 1.48 -46.25
N ALA A 206 -18.93 2.74 -46.43
CA ALA A 206 -19.77 3.14 -47.56
C ALA A 206 -19.00 3.13 -48.90
N SER A 207 -17.71 3.50 -48.88
CA SER A 207 -16.85 3.55 -50.06
C SER A 207 -15.44 3.04 -49.73
N PRO A 208 -15.25 1.72 -49.58
CA PRO A 208 -13.97 1.17 -49.15
C PRO A 208 -12.92 1.30 -50.24
N HIS A 209 -11.69 1.66 -49.86
CA HIS A 209 -10.58 1.55 -50.78
C HIS A 209 -10.38 0.07 -51.16
N SER A 210 -10.16 -0.19 -52.44
CA SER A 210 -9.87 -1.52 -52.96
C SER A 210 -8.61 -1.49 -53.80
N THR A 211 -7.83 -2.56 -53.69
CA THR A 211 -6.69 -2.82 -54.56
C THR A 211 -7.06 -3.91 -55.56
N LEU A 212 -6.47 -3.88 -56.75
CA LEU A 212 -6.71 -4.90 -57.75
C LEU A 212 -5.80 -6.10 -57.47
N GLU A 213 -6.39 -7.25 -57.15
CA GLU A 213 -5.66 -8.50 -56.95
C GLU A 213 -5.91 -9.46 -58.13
N LEU A 214 -4.86 -10.13 -58.57
CA LEU A 214 -4.90 -11.05 -59.69
C LEU A 214 -5.44 -12.40 -59.24
N GLN A 215 -6.72 -12.67 -59.49
CA GLN A 215 -7.35 -13.93 -59.13
C GLN A 215 -7.43 -14.89 -60.32
N THR A 216 -7.20 -16.17 -60.05
CA THR A 216 -7.37 -17.22 -61.05
C THR A 216 -8.85 -17.59 -61.12
N THR A 217 -9.50 -17.24 -62.21
CA THR A 217 -10.91 -17.57 -62.49
C THR A 217 -10.97 -18.63 -63.59
N LYS A 218 -12.10 -19.35 -63.69
CA LYS A 218 -12.32 -20.29 -64.78
C LYS A 218 -13.27 -19.63 -65.80
N LYS A 219 -12.80 -19.38 -67.01
CA LYS A 219 -13.58 -18.75 -68.10
C LYS A 219 -13.68 -19.65 -69.32
N LYS A 220 -14.82 -19.59 -70.02
CA LYS A 220 -14.97 -20.24 -71.33
C LYS A 220 -14.16 -19.46 -72.35
N PRO A 221 -13.53 -20.13 -73.34
CA PRO A 221 -12.84 -19.42 -74.41
C PRO A 221 -13.87 -18.59 -75.19
N GLN A 222 -13.64 -17.28 -75.29
CA GLN A 222 -14.47 -16.36 -76.06
C GLN A 222 -13.74 -16.03 -77.36
N ASN A 223 -14.45 -16.02 -78.50
CA ASN A 223 -13.84 -15.77 -79.81
C ASN A 223 -13.29 -14.34 -79.97
N HIS A 224 -13.72 -13.38 -79.14
CA HIS A 224 -13.30 -11.97 -79.22
C HIS A 224 -13.15 -11.40 -77.79
N GLY A 225 -11.94 -11.00 -77.39
CA GLY A 225 -11.64 -10.46 -76.05
C GLY A 225 -10.16 -10.15 -75.83
N ARG A 226 -9.81 -9.44 -74.74
CA ARG A 226 -8.41 -9.15 -74.37
C ARG A 226 -7.62 -10.45 -74.18
N PHE A 227 -6.44 -10.54 -74.80
CA PHE A 227 -5.54 -11.69 -74.75
C PHE A 227 -5.08 -12.01 -73.31
N ASP A 228 -5.34 -13.23 -72.83
CA ASP A 228 -4.87 -13.74 -71.55
C ASP A 228 -3.88 -14.89 -71.77
N PHE A 229 -2.59 -14.56 -71.66
CA PHE A 229 -1.48 -15.48 -71.91
C PHE A 229 -1.58 -16.80 -71.14
N ARG A 230 -2.12 -16.80 -69.91
CA ARG A 230 -2.22 -18.04 -69.11
C ARG A 230 -3.37 -18.93 -69.58
N MET A 231 -4.45 -18.33 -70.03
CA MET A 231 -5.57 -19.04 -70.63
C MET A 231 -5.15 -19.70 -71.94
N GLU A 232 -4.40 -18.98 -72.79
CA GLU A 232 -3.86 -19.50 -74.06
C GLU A 232 -2.87 -20.66 -73.83
N ILE A 233 -1.99 -20.55 -72.84
CA ILE A 233 -1.10 -21.66 -72.46
C ILE A 233 -1.91 -22.88 -72.01
N GLU A 234 -2.95 -22.70 -71.20
CA GLU A 234 -3.76 -23.85 -70.75
C GLU A 234 -4.61 -24.45 -71.88
N GLN A 235 -5.09 -23.64 -72.82
CA GLN A 235 -5.75 -24.08 -74.05
C GLN A 235 -4.81 -24.92 -74.91
N TYR A 236 -3.57 -24.47 -75.07
CA TYR A 236 -2.55 -25.18 -75.83
C TYR A 236 -2.16 -26.50 -75.18
N ILE A 237 -1.99 -26.53 -73.85
CA ILE A 237 -1.63 -27.75 -73.11
C ILE A 237 -2.80 -28.73 -73.00
N ASN A 238 -4.05 -28.25 -72.91
CA ASN A 238 -5.25 -29.09 -72.77
C ASN A 238 -6.35 -28.69 -73.76
N PRO A 239 -6.18 -28.97 -75.06
CA PRO A 239 -7.18 -28.61 -76.07
C PRO A 239 -8.49 -29.37 -75.83
N GLY A 240 -9.63 -28.67 -75.94
CA GLY A 240 -10.98 -29.24 -75.80
C GLY A 240 -11.63 -29.17 -74.41
N LYS A 241 -10.98 -28.59 -73.39
CA LYS A 241 -11.63 -28.33 -72.10
C LYS A 241 -12.72 -27.26 -72.25
N PRO A 242 -13.89 -27.42 -71.61
CA PRO A 242 -14.97 -26.44 -71.73
C PRO A 242 -14.68 -25.11 -71.03
N ILE A 243 -13.73 -25.08 -70.08
CA ILE A 243 -13.40 -23.90 -69.27
C ILE A 243 -11.89 -23.93 -68.94
N TYR A 244 -11.22 -22.79 -69.06
CA TYR A 244 -9.78 -22.60 -68.86
C TYR A 244 -9.51 -21.62 -67.72
N ARG A 245 -8.35 -21.73 -67.06
CA ARG A 245 -7.93 -20.79 -66.01
C ARG A 245 -7.45 -19.50 -66.66
N SER A 246 -8.09 -18.41 -66.29
CA SER A 246 -7.77 -17.04 -66.68
C SER A 246 -7.38 -16.25 -65.45
N ARG A 247 -6.58 -15.21 -65.63
CA ARG A 247 -6.22 -14.25 -64.58
C ARG A 247 -7.08 -13.00 -64.76
N GLU A 248 -7.88 -12.69 -63.76
CA GLU A 248 -8.71 -11.49 -63.73
C GLU A 248 -8.34 -10.63 -62.52
N LEU A 249 -8.16 -9.34 -62.76
CA LEU A 249 -7.98 -8.36 -61.68
C LEU A 249 -9.35 -8.09 -61.05
N LYS A 250 -9.53 -8.50 -59.80
CA LYS A 250 -10.72 -8.19 -59.02
C LYS A 250 -10.39 -7.18 -57.93
N PRO A 251 -11.29 -6.21 -57.66
CA PRO A 251 -11.12 -5.31 -56.53
C PRO A 251 -11.25 -6.10 -55.23
N VAL A 252 -10.24 -5.99 -54.38
CA VAL A 252 -10.16 -6.60 -53.06
C VAL A 252 -10.08 -5.48 -52.02
N VAL A 253 -11.00 -5.52 -51.07
CA VAL A 253 -11.09 -4.52 -49.98
C VAL A 253 -10.25 -4.90 -48.76
N ALA A 254 -9.59 -6.06 -48.77
CA ALA A 254 -8.63 -6.50 -47.77
C ALA A 254 -7.29 -5.78 -47.93
N THR A 255 -7.33 -4.44 -47.95
CA THR A 255 -6.13 -3.62 -47.97
C THR A 255 -5.50 -3.59 -46.57
N PHE A 256 -4.21 -3.28 -46.53
CA PHE A 256 -3.45 -3.15 -45.29
C PHE A 256 -4.13 -2.21 -44.29
N GLU A 257 -4.66 -1.07 -44.75
CA GLU A 257 -5.32 -0.06 -43.92
C GLU A 257 -6.61 -0.57 -43.29
N ASN A 258 -7.46 -1.23 -44.09
CA ASN A 258 -8.73 -1.78 -43.60
C ASN A 258 -8.49 -2.91 -42.59
N MET A 259 -7.47 -3.76 -42.84
CA MET A 259 -7.05 -4.79 -41.90
C MET A 259 -6.46 -4.18 -40.61
N LEU A 260 -5.66 -3.12 -40.72
CA LEU A 260 -5.08 -2.45 -39.56
C LEU A 260 -6.14 -1.76 -38.70
N ILE A 261 -7.14 -1.12 -39.32
CA ILE A 261 -8.30 -0.56 -38.60
C ILE A 261 -9.04 -1.67 -37.85
N LYS A 262 -9.30 -2.81 -38.52
CA LYS A 262 -9.94 -3.97 -37.88
C LYS A 262 -9.12 -4.49 -36.69
N GLN A 263 -7.81 -4.63 -36.85
CA GLN A 263 -6.91 -5.07 -35.78
C GLN A 263 -6.99 -4.12 -34.58
N MET A 264 -6.91 -2.80 -34.82
CA MET A 264 -6.97 -1.81 -33.74
C MET A 264 -8.32 -1.79 -33.01
N LEU A 265 -9.43 -2.03 -33.71
CA LEU A 265 -10.74 -2.16 -33.07
C LEU A 265 -10.83 -3.45 -32.24
N GLY A 266 -10.31 -4.57 -32.73
CA GLY A 266 -10.25 -5.83 -31.97
C GLY A 266 -9.41 -5.69 -30.70
N ASP A 267 -8.27 -5.00 -30.83
CA ASP A 267 -7.40 -4.65 -29.71
C ASP A 267 -8.12 -3.75 -28.68
N LEU A 268 -8.87 -2.75 -29.15
CA LEU A 268 -9.67 -1.89 -28.27
C LEU A 268 -10.79 -2.65 -27.53
N VAL A 269 -11.46 -3.59 -28.20
CA VAL A 269 -12.48 -4.46 -27.57
C VAL A 269 -11.87 -5.32 -26.47
N GLN A 270 -10.70 -5.89 -26.71
CA GLN A 270 -9.98 -6.70 -25.72
C GLN A 270 -9.63 -5.86 -24.48
N TYR A 271 -9.07 -4.67 -24.69
CA TYR A 271 -8.71 -3.76 -23.61
C TYR A 271 -9.93 -3.29 -22.81
N ALA A 272 -10.98 -2.86 -23.51
CA ALA A 272 -12.23 -2.41 -22.89
C ALA A 272 -12.93 -3.54 -22.14
N THR A 273 -12.82 -4.78 -22.63
CA THR A 273 -13.26 -5.97 -21.90
C THR A 273 -12.46 -6.11 -20.61
N ALA A 274 -11.13 -6.09 -20.64
CA ALA A 274 -10.31 -6.22 -19.44
C ALA A 274 -10.52 -5.11 -18.38
N MET A 275 -11.10 -3.97 -18.74
CA MET A 275 -11.41 -2.83 -17.84
C MET A 275 -12.92 -2.66 -17.56
N GLY A 276 -13.75 -3.54 -18.12
CA GLY A 276 -15.21 -3.46 -18.05
C GLY A 276 -15.79 -3.92 -16.71
N SER A 277 -17.07 -3.63 -16.47
CA SER A 277 -17.70 -3.82 -15.15
C SER A 277 -17.73 -5.26 -14.64
N LYS A 278 -17.66 -6.26 -15.54
CA LYS A 278 -17.80 -7.69 -15.20
C LYS A 278 -16.48 -8.39 -14.88
N GLU A 279 -15.37 -7.69 -15.00
CA GLU A 279 -14.06 -8.30 -15.13
C GLU A 279 -13.29 -8.30 -13.82
N ILE A 280 -12.35 -9.24 -13.70
CA ILE A 280 -11.67 -9.56 -12.43
C ILE A 280 -10.96 -8.32 -11.88
N THR A 281 -10.35 -7.52 -12.75
CA THR A 281 -9.61 -6.27 -12.44
C THR A 281 -10.48 -5.17 -11.83
N THR A 282 -11.70 -4.98 -12.31
CA THR A 282 -12.65 -4.00 -11.76
C THR A 282 -13.23 -4.50 -10.46
N LYS A 283 -13.60 -5.79 -10.40
CA LYS A 283 -14.07 -6.44 -9.17
C LYS A 283 -13.03 -6.39 -8.06
N SER A 284 -11.77 -6.66 -8.39
CA SER A 284 -10.58 -6.49 -7.55
C SER A 284 -10.51 -5.11 -6.89
N LEU A 285 -10.53 -4.06 -7.71
CA LEU A 285 -10.40 -2.69 -7.23
C LEU A 285 -11.60 -2.32 -6.33
N LEU A 286 -12.80 -2.73 -6.73
CA LEU A 286 -14.01 -2.60 -5.92
C LEU A 286 -13.89 -3.34 -4.59
N ASN A 287 -13.45 -4.60 -4.61
CA ASN A 287 -13.25 -5.42 -3.42
C ASN A 287 -12.22 -4.79 -2.48
N SER A 288 -11.15 -4.20 -3.01
CA SER A 288 -10.15 -3.49 -2.22
C SER A 288 -10.74 -2.29 -1.49
N VAL A 289 -11.50 -1.44 -2.18
CA VAL A 289 -12.18 -0.28 -1.57
C VAL A 289 -13.29 -0.72 -0.61
N LEU A 290 -14.04 -1.78 -0.96
CA LEU A 290 -15.07 -2.39 -0.11
C LEU A 290 -14.47 -2.90 1.20
N ASN A 291 -13.38 -3.67 1.13
CA ASN A 291 -12.69 -4.20 2.30
C ASN A 291 -12.11 -3.07 3.14
N GLU A 292 -11.54 -2.04 2.51
CA GLU A 292 -11.09 -0.83 3.22
C GLU A 292 -12.28 -0.17 3.95
N ARG A 293 -13.41 0.07 3.26
CA ARG A 293 -14.63 0.65 3.84
C ARG A 293 -15.14 -0.14 5.04
N GLU A 294 -15.20 -1.47 4.91
CA GLU A 294 -15.63 -2.37 5.99
C GLU A 294 -14.72 -2.28 7.21
N VAL A 295 -13.41 -2.20 7.00
CA VAL A 295 -12.43 -2.05 8.09
C VAL A 295 -12.59 -0.71 8.80
N TYR A 296 -12.77 0.39 8.06
CA TYR A 296 -13.05 1.69 8.67
C TYR A 296 -14.36 1.68 9.45
N PHE A 297 -15.40 0.99 8.96
CA PHE A 297 -16.67 0.86 9.67
C PHE A 297 -16.51 0.04 10.96
N ARG A 298 -15.88 -1.14 10.90
CA ARG A 298 -15.61 -1.98 12.07
C ARG A 298 -14.76 -1.28 13.14
N LYS A 299 -13.82 -0.44 12.71
CA LYS A 299 -12.95 0.37 13.60
C LYS A 299 -13.54 1.74 13.98
N SER A 300 -14.73 2.08 13.47
CA SER A 300 -15.43 3.32 13.84
C SER A 300 -16.07 3.23 15.23
N ASP A 301 -16.46 4.37 15.78
CA ASP A 301 -17.17 4.47 17.07
C ASP A 301 -18.48 3.67 17.03
N LEU A 302 -18.85 2.99 18.13
CA LEU A 302 -20.07 2.18 18.19
C LEU A 302 -21.34 3.00 17.95
N GLU A 303 -21.36 4.29 18.29
CA GLU A 303 -22.50 5.16 17.97
C GLU A 303 -22.66 5.32 16.45
N ILE A 304 -21.55 5.40 15.68
CA ILE A 304 -21.63 5.39 14.21
C ILE A 304 -22.19 4.06 13.72
N GLN A 305 -21.69 2.95 14.25
CA GLN A 305 -22.17 1.61 13.90
C GLN A 305 -23.66 1.44 14.24
N ARG A 306 -24.11 1.98 15.38
CA ARG A 306 -25.51 1.96 15.82
C ARG A 306 -26.41 2.84 14.96
N LEU A 307 -25.97 4.06 14.64
CA LEU A 307 -26.75 5.02 13.86
C LEU A 307 -26.91 4.58 12.41
N LEU A 308 -25.88 3.97 11.82
CA LEU A 308 -25.93 3.41 10.48
C LEU A 308 -26.57 2.00 10.46
N GLY A 309 -26.33 1.18 11.48
CA GLY A 309 -26.76 -0.21 11.56
C GLY A 309 -25.94 -1.18 10.69
N SER A 310 -25.56 -0.77 9.48
CA SER A 310 -24.61 -1.48 8.61
C SER A 310 -23.83 -0.50 7.73
N VAL A 311 -22.67 -0.93 7.21
CA VAL A 311 -21.85 -0.09 6.32
C VAL A 311 -22.61 0.34 5.06
N ASP A 312 -23.47 -0.52 4.53
CA ASP A 312 -24.22 -0.28 3.29
C ASP A 312 -25.20 0.89 3.40
N LYS A 313 -25.60 1.24 4.64
CA LYS A 313 -26.50 2.39 4.88
C LYS A 313 -25.84 3.74 4.61
N VAL A 314 -24.52 3.79 4.43
CA VAL A 314 -23.81 4.98 3.94
C VAL A 314 -24.19 5.26 2.48
N GLU A 315 -24.55 4.25 1.69
CA GLU A 315 -25.01 4.43 0.30
C GLU A 315 -26.41 5.04 0.22
N ASP A 316 -27.25 4.84 1.24
CA ASP A 316 -28.56 5.49 1.34
C ASP A 316 -28.37 6.95 1.73
N LYS A 317 -28.40 7.84 0.72
CA LYS A 317 -28.30 9.29 0.89
C LYS A 317 -29.27 9.84 1.94
N LYS A 318 -30.45 9.25 2.12
CA LYS A 318 -31.40 9.70 3.15
C LYS A 318 -30.89 9.37 4.54
N THR A 319 -30.47 8.13 4.78
CA THR A 319 -29.90 7.70 6.06
C THR A 319 -28.61 8.45 6.36
N TYR A 320 -27.69 8.52 5.40
CA TYR A 320 -26.45 9.29 5.53
C TYR A 320 -26.73 10.74 5.94
N ASN A 321 -27.59 11.46 5.21
CA ASN A 321 -27.89 12.85 5.52
C ASN A 321 -28.55 13.03 6.90
N GLN A 322 -29.39 12.08 7.33
CA GLN A 322 -29.99 12.09 8.67
C GLN A 322 -28.92 11.97 9.75
N VAL A 323 -28.02 10.99 9.64
CA VAL A 323 -26.93 10.77 10.61
C VAL A 323 -25.95 11.93 10.58
N HIS A 324 -25.55 12.39 9.39
CA HIS A 324 -24.67 13.53 9.20
C HIS A 324 -25.24 14.81 9.82
N ASN A 325 -26.52 15.10 9.62
CA ASN A 325 -27.18 16.26 10.22
C ASN A 325 -27.26 16.17 11.75
N LYS A 326 -27.47 14.96 12.31
CA LYS A 326 -27.42 14.74 13.77
C LYS A 326 -26.02 15.07 14.30
N LEU A 327 -24.98 14.45 13.73
CA LEU A 327 -23.59 14.65 14.17
C LEU A 327 -23.10 16.10 13.96
N ASN A 328 -23.53 16.75 12.88
CA ASN A 328 -23.23 18.17 12.65
C ASN A 328 -23.87 19.06 13.70
N LYS A 329 -25.09 18.75 14.16
CA LYS A 329 -25.72 19.50 15.25
C LYS A 329 -24.93 19.35 16.55
N ASP A 330 -24.46 18.14 16.85
CA ASP A 330 -23.61 17.87 18.01
C ASP A 330 -22.25 18.59 17.89
N MET A 331 -21.66 18.62 16.70
CA MET A 331 -20.43 19.38 16.41
C MET A 331 -20.63 20.89 16.49
N GLN A 332 -21.80 21.42 16.13
CA GLN A 332 -22.04 22.87 16.15
C GLN A 332 -21.93 23.43 17.57
N GLN A 333 -22.45 22.71 18.57
CA GLN A 333 -22.31 23.09 19.98
C GLN A 333 -20.83 23.24 20.38
N TYR A 334 -19.97 22.35 19.88
CA TYR A 334 -18.54 22.39 20.11
C TYR A 334 -17.85 23.58 19.44
N LEU A 335 -18.19 23.87 18.17
CA LEU A 335 -17.67 25.03 17.46
C LEU A 335 -18.13 26.34 18.11
N ASP A 336 -19.36 26.41 18.59
CA ASP A 336 -19.90 27.58 19.28
C ASP A 336 -19.17 27.83 20.61
N GLU A 337 -18.84 26.77 21.36
CA GLU A 337 -18.04 26.89 22.59
C GLU A 337 -16.61 27.36 22.28
N GLU A 338 -15.93 26.77 21.29
CA GLU A 338 -14.59 27.22 20.89
C GLU A 338 -14.60 28.70 20.47
N ASN A 339 -15.57 29.08 19.64
CA ASN A 339 -15.73 30.47 19.17
C ASN A 339 -16.01 31.43 20.34
N SER A 340 -16.80 31.00 21.33
CA SER A 340 -17.06 31.76 22.54
C SER A 340 -15.78 31.99 23.35
N ILE A 341 -14.97 30.94 23.56
CA ILE A 341 -13.69 31.04 24.27
C ILE A 341 -12.72 31.97 23.52
N ARG A 342 -12.55 31.79 22.20
CA ARG A 342 -11.75 32.68 21.34
C ARG A 342 -12.23 34.12 21.43
N GLY A 343 -13.55 34.33 21.39
CA GLY A 343 -14.18 35.64 21.51
C GLY A 343 -13.87 36.33 22.84
N ALA A 344 -14.04 35.62 23.96
CA ALA A 344 -13.74 36.15 25.30
C ALA A 344 -12.28 36.58 25.44
N ILE A 345 -11.35 35.81 24.89
CA ILE A 345 -9.90 36.11 24.92
C ILE A 345 -9.57 37.34 24.09
N LYS A 346 -10.14 37.48 22.89
CA LYS A 346 -9.94 38.68 22.06
C LYS A 346 -10.41 39.95 22.75
N VAL A 347 -11.42 39.84 23.61
CA VAL A 347 -11.97 40.95 24.41
C VAL A 347 -11.06 41.30 25.59
N SER A 348 -10.45 40.32 26.27
CA SER A 348 -9.52 40.58 27.38
C SER A 348 -8.08 40.88 26.95
N ALA A 349 -7.71 40.55 25.71
CA ALA A 349 -6.37 40.78 25.17
C ALA A 349 -6.00 42.27 25.07
N ASP A 350 -4.78 42.60 25.49
CA ASP A 350 -4.19 43.92 25.38
C ASP A 350 -3.30 44.02 24.14
N TYR A 351 -3.64 44.96 23.26
CA TYR A 351 -2.96 45.19 21.98
C TYR A 351 -2.02 46.39 21.99
N ASN A 352 -2.14 47.30 22.95
CA ASN A 352 -1.57 48.65 22.84
C ASN A 352 -0.92 49.20 24.12
N ASN A 353 -1.19 48.65 25.31
CA ASN A 353 -0.60 49.23 26.52
C ASN A 353 0.69 48.51 26.94
N ILE A 354 1.72 49.31 27.19
CA ILE A 354 2.72 48.95 28.19
C ILE A 354 1.94 48.83 29.51
N PRO A 355 1.91 47.66 30.17
CA PRO A 355 1.14 47.51 31.40
C PRO A 355 1.58 48.60 32.38
N SER A 356 0.61 49.33 32.94
CA SER A 356 0.87 50.38 33.92
C SER A 356 1.83 49.85 34.97
N LEU A 357 2.98 50.50 35.14
CA LEU A 357 4.08 50.08 36.04
C LEU A 357 3.51 49.56 37.37
N GLN A 358 3.40 48.24 37.50
CA GLN A 358 3.01 47.63 38.76
C GLN A 358 4.18 47.82 39.71
N SER A 359 3.92 48.33 40.92
CA SER A 359 4.92 48.59 41.95
C SER A 359 5.81 47.37 42.29
N ASN A 360 5.32 46.18 41.96
CA ASN A 360 5.98 44.90 42.17
C ASN A 360 6.72 44.32 40.94
N THR A 361 7.09 45.15 39.95
CA THR A 361 7.86 44.70 38.76
C THR A 361 9.23 45.35 38.67
N GLU A 362 10.16 44.70 37.95
CA GLU A 362 11.50 45.21 37.69
C GLU A 362 11.92 44.90 36.25
N TYR A 363 12.65 45.83 35.63
CA TYR A 363 13.16 45.64 34.27
C TYR A 363 14.41 44.77 34.29
N ILE A 364 14.44 43.77 33.40
CA ILE A 364 15.60 42.90 33.19
C ILE A 364 15.95 42.78 31.71
N GLU A 365 17.24 42.56 31.48
CA GLU A 365 17.78 42.09 30.22
C GLU A 365 18.39 40.70 30.45
N LEU A 366 17.88 39.68 29.77
CA LEU A 366 18.26 38.28 29.93
C LEU A 366 18.89 37.78 28.64
N ILE A 367 20.12 37.29 28.70
CA ILE A 367 20.84 36.70 27.56
C ILE A 367 21.00 35.20 27.78
N LEU A 368 20.39 34.41 26.90
CA LEU A 368 20.47 32.96 26.84
C LEU A 368 21.39 32.54 25.71
N GLU A 369 22.27 31.57 26.00
CA GLU A 369 23.08 30.89 25.00
C GLU A 369 22.58 29.46 24.85
N MET A 370 22.17 29.12 23.63
CA MET A 370 21.67 27.80 23.27
C MET A 370 22.73 27.09 22.43
N ASN A 371 23.27 26.00 22.95
CA ASN A 371 24.27 25.15 22.30
C ASN A 371 23.60 23.89 21.76
N GLY A 372 22.87 24.01 20.65
CA GLY A 372 22.14 22.94 19.98
C GLY A 372 20.61 23.03 20.13
N PRO A 373 19.86 22.07 19.55
CA PRO A 373 18.41 22.14 19.48
C PRO A 373 17.75 22.04 20.86
N LEU A 374 16.58 22.65 21.01
CA LEU A 374 15.69 22.27 22.11
C LEU A 374 15.28 20.80 21.87
N THR A 375 15.51 19.93 22.84
CA THR A 375 15.10 18.53 22.71
C THR A 375 13.64 18.37 23.12
N SER A 376 13.06 17.20 22.86
CA SER A 376 11.70 16.82 23.30
C SER A 376 11.45 17.01 24.80
N ASN A 377 12.51 17.16 25.59
CA ASN A 377 12.42 17.33 27.03
C ASN A 377 12.30 18.81 27.43
N ASN A 378 12.63 19.75 26.54
CA ASN A 378 12.41 21.17 26.75
C ASN A 378 10.95 21.48 26.46
N GLN A 379 10.25 21.98 27.48
CA GLN A 379 8.82 22.13 27.45
C GLN A 379 8.48 23.60 27.20
N TYR A 380 8.22 23.90 25.92
CA TYR A 380 7.50 25.11 25.55
C TYR A 380 6.00 24.88 25.74
N TYR A 381 5.38 25.75 26.51
CA TYR A 381 3.94 25.80 26.68
C TYR A 381 3.45 27.18 26.29
N HIS A 382 2.39 27.22 25.52
CA HIS A 382 1.70 28.45 25.20
C HIS A 382 0.24 28.13 25.13
N ARG A 383 -0.55 28.78 25.97
CA ARG A 383 -1.94 28.41 26.15
C ARG A 383 -2.83 29.62 26.33
N GLN A 384 -4.01 29.47 25.75
CA GLN A 384 -5.19 30.22 26.11
C GLN A 384 -5.91 29.51 27.25
N SER A 385 -6.27 30.27 28.30
CA SER A 385 -7.08 29.77 29.41
C SER A 385 -8.12 30.81 29.81
N ASN A 386 -9.11 30.40 30.61
CA ASN A 386 -10.09 31.32 31.20
C ASN A 386 -9.46 32.41 32.08
N GLN A 387 -8.19 32.25 32.47
CA GLN A 387 -7.42 33.20 33.28
C GLN A 387 -6.53 34.15 32.43
N GLY A 388 -6.63 34.08 31.10
CA GLY A 388 -5.83 34.89 30.16
C GLY A 388 -4.80 34.06 29.39
N LEU A 389 -3.77 34.75 28.89
CA LEU A 389 -2.68 34.17 28.10
C LEU A 389 -1.52 33.79 29.02
N ALA A 390 -0.97 32.59 28.80
CA ALA A 390 0.21 32.13 29.50
C ALA A 390 1.19 31.47 28.53
N ALA A 391 2.46 31.82 28.65
CA ALA A 391 3.56 31.10 28.01
C ALA A 391 4.57 30.64 29.06
N GLN A 392 5.21 29.52 28.80
CA GLN A 392 6.27 29.00 29.64
C GLN A 392 7.31 28.31 28.77
N LEU A 393 8.58 28.59 29.02
CA LEU A 393 9.69 27.79 28.53
C LEU A 393 10.37 27.14 29.73
N LYS A 394 10.26 25.82 29.85
CA LYS A 394 10.90 25.04 30.91
C LYS A 394 11.95 24.12 30.31
N TYR A 395 13.15 24.14 30.87
CA TYR A 395 14.27 23.34 30.37
C TYR A 395 14.38 22.00 31.12
N ASP A 396 14.76 20.92 30.42
CA ASP A 396 15.03 19.64 31.09
C ASP A 396 16.45 19.57 31.65
N ARG A 397 16.51 19.24 32.93
CA ARG A 397 17.65 19.31 33.84
C ARG A 397 18.79 18.32 33.50
N ARG A 398 18.62 17.44 32.51
CA ARG A 398 19.56 16.37 32.14
C ARG A 398 20.47 16.71 30.96
N GLN A 399 20.22 17.81 30.26
CA GLN A 399 20.98 18.18 29.06
C GLN A 399 21.85 19.43 29.28
N ARG A 400 22.89 19.62 28.44
CA ARG A 400 23.90 20.70 28.60
C ARG A 400 23.74 21.87 27.61
N HIS A 401 22.58 21.99 26.97
CA HIS A 401 22.37 22.83 25.79
C HIS A 401 21.91 24.25 26.08
N LEU A 402 21.35 24.59 27.25
CA LEU A 402 20.84 25.94 27.52
C LEU A 402 21.53 26.57 28.74
N ARG A 403 22.19 27.71 28.53
CA ARG A 403 22.93 28.43 29.59
C ARG A 403 22.49 29.88 29.67
N VAL A 404 22.39 30.40 30.88
CA VAL A 404 22.21 31.84 31.08
C VAL A 404 23.58 32.48 30.97
N ARG A 405 23.81 33.27 29.91
CA ARG A 405 25.09 33.91 29.65
C ARG A 405 25.25 35.18 30.48
N ASN A 406 24.18 35.97 30.59
CA ASN A 406 24.15 37.18 31.40
C ASN A 406 22.69 37.53 31.74
N TYR A 407 22.47 38.21 32.87
CA TYR A 407 21.27 38.99 33.08
C TYR A 407 21.62 40.28 33.83
N VAL A 408 20.98 41.37 33.43
CA VAL A 408 21.25 42.72 33.94
C VAL A 408 20.02 43.28 34.63
N ILE A 409 20.23 43.80 35.84
CA ILE A 409 19.24 44.58 36.58
C ILE A 409 19.85 45.93 36.88
N LYS A 410 19.23 47.03 36.42
CA LYS A 410 19.72 48.41 36.66
C LYS A 410 21.23 48.56 36.37
N ASN A 411 21.69 47.98 35.26
CA ASN A 411 23.08 48.01 34.79
C ASN A 411 24.11 47.28 35.68
N GLN A 412 23.69 46.37 36.55
CA GLN A 412 24.60 45.49 37.29
C GLN A 412 24.46 44.03 36.80
N PRO A 413 25.54 43.42 36.26
CA PRO A 413 25.55 42.00 35.89
C PRO A 413 25.57 41.13 37.16
N LYS A 414 24.75 40.09 37.19
CA LYS A 414 24.49 39.33 38.44
C LYS A 414 24.70 37.81 38.38
N ILE A 415 25.37 37.27 37.36
CA ILE A 415 25.50 35.81 37.22
C ILE A 415 26.84 35.27 37.77
N PRO A 416 26.81 34.32 38.72
CA PRO A 416 27.97 33.48 39.05
C PRO A 416 28.31 32.52 37.90
N ASN A 417 29.60 32.37 37.59
CA ASN A 417 30.08 31.41 36.58
C ASN A 417 29.50 29.99 36.81
N GLY A 418 28.92 29.39 35.77
CA GLY A 418 28.40 28.02 35.81
C GLY A 418 26.87 27.88 36.00
N SER A 419 26.14 28.98 36.13
CA SER A 419 24.67 28.97 36.31
C SER A 419 23.88 28.33 35.16
N TYR A 420 22.82 27.58 35.47
CA TYR A 420 21.94 26.94 34.49
C TYR A 420 20.56 27.60 34.43
N PHE A 421 19.92 27.48 33.27
CA PHE A 421 18.58 28.00 33.06
C PHE A 421 17.52 27.06 33.66
N GLY A 422 16.59 27.61 34.45
CA GLY A 422 15.47 26.87 35.03
C GLY A 422 14.19 27.00 34.19
N THR A 423 13.54 28.16 34.22
CA THR A 423 12.23 28.38 33.57
C THR A 423 11.97 29.86 33.25
N ILE A 424 11.33 30.16 32.12
CA ILE A 424 10.69 31.46 31.87
C ILE A 424 9.19 31.27 31.85
N PHE A 425 8.46 32.14 32.53
CA PHE A 425 7.02 32.32 32.46
C PHE A 425 6.72 33.68 31.81
N LEU A 426 5.63 33.74 31.06
CA LEU A 426 5.01 34.95 30.58
C LEU A 426 3.53 34.87 30.95
N SER A 427 3.13 35.63 31.95
CA SER A 427 1.76 35.67 32.47
C SER A 427 1.20 37.08 32.29
N SER A 428 0.73 37.37 31.08
CA SER A 428 0.37 38.71 30.60
C SER A 428 -0.84 38.67 29.68
N GLU A 429 -1.60 39.75 29.59
CA GLU A 429 -2.63 39.92 28.55
C GLU A 429 -2.07 40.57 27.27
N HIS A 430 -0.79 40.96 27.28
CA HIS A 430 -0.14 41.68 26.18
C HIS A 430 0.22 40.75 25.01
N VAL A 431 -0.60 40.80 23.95
CA VAL A 431 -0.53 39.86 22.81
C VAL A 431 0.83 39.89 22.12
N GLN A 432 1.41 41.08 21.96
CA GLN A 432 2.71 41.22 21.29
C GLN A 432 3.84 40.53 22.08
N SER A 433 3.80 40.55 23.43
CA SER A 433 4.76 39.79 24.25
C SER A 433 4.66 38.30 23.94
N HIS A 434 3.43 37.79 23.84
CA HIS A 434 3.19 36.38 23.51
C HIS A 434 3.63 36.03 22.10
N LEU A 435 3.41 36.90 21.11
CA LEU A 435 3.87 36.66 19.74
C LEU A 435 5.41 36.66 19.64
N ARG A 436 6.10 37.58 20.33
CA ARG A 436 7.57 37.55 20.45
C ARG A 436 8.04 36.24 21.06
N PHE A 437 7.43 35.85 22.18
CA PHE A 437 7.78 34.64 22.90
C PHE A 437 7.54 33.37 22.06
N TYR A 438 6.42 33.33 21.31
CA TYR A 438 6.10 32.25 20.39
C TYR A 438 7.13 32.13 19.27
N LYS A 439 7.40 33.23 18.55
CA LYS A 439 8.39 33.26 17.46
C LYS A 439 9.82 32.98 17.90
N ALA A 440 10.14 33.09 19.19
CA ALA A 440 11.47 32.78 19.71
C ALA A 440 11.63 31.31 20.09
N PHE A 441 10.54 30.65 20.50
CA PHE A 441 10.62 29.36 21.22
C PHE A 441 9.71 28.25 20.68
N CYS A 442 8.87 28.50 19.67
CA CYS A 442 8.02 27.48 19.06
C CYS A 442 8.83 26.36 18.37
N GLU A 443 8.19 25.22 18.08
CA GLU A 443 8.85 24.02 17.49
C GLU A 443 9.59 24.33 16.18
N GLU A 444 9.09 25.25 15.35
CA GLU A 444 9.76 25.65 14.11
C GLU A 444 11.07 26.42 14.37
N SER A 445 11.04 27.36 15.32
CA SER A 445 12.24 28.10 15.76
C SER A 445 13.29 27.16 16.37
N GLN A 446 12.84 26.06 16.97
CA GLN A 446 13.72 25.01 17.51
C GLN A 446 14.44 24.24 16.39
N LEU A 447 13.75 23.94 15.29
CA LEU A 447 14.32 23.21 14.15
C LEU A 447 15.39 24.03 13.41
N GLU A 448 15.29 25.36 13.41
CA GLU A 448 16.31 26.24 12.81
C GLU A 448 17.64 26.23 13.59
N SER A 449 17.62 25.88 14.89
CA SER A 449 18.82 25.84 15.74
C SER A 449 19.65 24.54 15.62
N ILE A 450 19.34 23.66 14.66
CA ILE A 450 20.04 22.39 14.47
C ILE A 450 21.51 22.65 14.09
N ASN A 451 22.43 22.27 14.99
CA ASN A 451 23.89 22.30 14.83
C ASN A 451 24.57 23.69 14.85
N GLN A 452 23.86 24.75 15.26
CA GLN A 452 24.48 26.07 15.45
C GLN A 452 24.09 26.66 16.81
N PRO A 453 25.06 27.25 17.54
CA PRO A 453 24.75 27.95 18.77
C PRO A 453 23.97 29.25 18.47
N MET A 454 22.92 29.50 19.24
CA MET A 454 22.03 30.66 19.10
C MET A 454 22.06 31.50 20.37
N THR A 455 22.11 32.81 20.24
CA THR A 455 22.01 33.77 21.36
C THR A 455 20.65 34.44 21.36
N ILE A 456 19.89 34.30 22.46
CA ILE A 456 18.58 34.92 22.61
C ILE A 456 18.66 35.98 23.72
N GLN A 457 18.36 37.22 23.38
CA GLN A 457 18.30 38.34 24.31
C GLN A 457 16.86 38.77 24.52
N ILE A 458 16.37 38.69 25.76
CA ILE A 458 15.01 39.04 26.15
C ILE A 458 15.07 40.29 27.04
N CYS A 459 14.34 41.33 26.65
CA CYS A 459 14.21 42.55 27.44
C CYS A 459 12.76 42.72 27.90
N GLY A 460 12.54 43.02 29.18
CA GLY A 460 11.18 43.16 29.68
C GLY A 460 11.04 43.38 31.18
N MET A 461 9.79 43.45 31.63
CA MET A 461 9.43 43.62 33.04
C MET A 461 9.08 42.26 33.64
N VAL A 462 9.73 41.90 34.74
CA VAL A 462 9.46 40.68 35.52
C VAL A 462 8.85 40.98 36.89
N ARG A 463 8.04 40.07 37.42
CA ARG A 463 7.51 40.18 38.80
C ARG A 463 8.65 40.00 39.81
N LYS A 464 8.69 40.86 40.82
CA LYS A 464 9.61 40.70 41.97
C LYS A 464 9.17 39.48 42.78
N GLN A 465 10.11 38.59 43.06
CA GLN A 465 9.89 37.43 43.94
C GLN A 465 9.91 37.87 45.42
N PRO A 466 9.19 37.17 46.33
CA PRO A 466 9.01 37.57 47.73
C PRO A 466 10.31 37.81 48.51
N ASN A 467 11.41 37.16 48.11
CA ASN A 467 12.71 37.23 48.78
C ASN A 467 13.75 38.05 47.99
N GLY A 468 13.32 38.84 46.99
CA GLY A 468 14.20 39.62 46.10
C GLY A 468 14.65 38.85 44.86
N ILE A 469 15.16 39.53 43.83
CA ILE A 469 15.48 38.88 42.54
C ILE A 469 16.67 37.91 42.65
N ASP A 470 17.55 38.03 43.65
CA ASP A 470 18.59 37.00 43.91
C ASP A 470 17.99 35.64 44.36
N THR A 471 16.67 35.54 44.54
CA THR A 471 15.94 34.28 44.76
C THR A 471 15.21 33.72 43.55
N VAL A 472 15.40 34.30 42.35
CA VAL A 472 15.03 33.58 41.12
C VAL A 472 15.91 32.35 40.90
N SER A 473 17.06 32.27 41.56
CA SER A 473 17.90 31.09 41.64
C SER A 473 17.53 30.18 42.82
N THR A 474 17.18 28.92 42.54
CA THR A 474 17.13 27.87 43.57
C THR A 474 18.45 27.10 43.63
N THR A 475 19.04 26.96 44.82
CA THR A 475 20.25 26.15 45.07
C THR A 475 19.95 24.67 44.91
N ARG A 476 20.80 23.94 44.17
CA ARG A 476 20.70 22.48 44.04
C ARG A 476 21.17 21.81 45.34
N GLN A 477 20.37 20.90 45.88
CA GLN A 477 20.72 20.13 47.08
C GLN A 477 21.96 19.22 46.93
N PHE A 478 22.47 19.02 45.70
CA PHE A 478 23.52 18.05 45.39
C PHE A 478 24.61 18.58 44.42
N ASP A 479 24.66 19.87 44.12
CA ASP A 479 25.53 20.47 43.09
C ASP A 479 25.68 21.99 43.34
N ASP A 480 26.84 22.58 43.04
CA ASP A 480 27.15 24.03 43.26
C ASP A 480 26.41 24.99 42.29
N TYR A 481 25.35 24.53 41.62
CA TYR A 481 24.68 25.26 40.54
C TYR A 481 23.34 25.87 40.96
N LEU A 482 22.99 26.99 40.32
CA LEU A 482 21.77 27.77 40.54
C LEU A 482 20.80 27.63 39.35
N ASP A 483 19.53 27.30 39.62
CA ASP A 483 18.44 27.23 38.62
C ASP A 483 17.63 28.53 38.60
N TYR A 484 17.65 29.29 37.49
CA TYR A 484 16.97 30.59 37.38
C TYR A 484 15.53 30.51 36.84
N THR A 485 14.57 31.16 37.51
CA THR A 485 13.16 31.29 37.09
C THR A 485 12.71 32.74 36.89
N PHE A 486 12.32 33.13 35.68
CA PHE A 486 11.85 34.48 35.36
C PHE A 486 10.35 34.50 35.06
N ASP A 487 9.57 35.39 35.67
CA ASP A 487 8.14 35.57 35.39
C ASP A 487 7.88 36.95 34.79
N PHE A 488 7.87 37.01 33.45
CA PHE A 488 7.63 38.21 32.68
C PHE A 488 6.15 38.60 32.72
N VAL A 489 5.92 39.88 32.98
CA VAL A 489 4.61 40.54 32.84
C VAL A 489 4.53 41.28 31.50
N TYR A 490 5.69 41.64 30.93
CA TYR A 490 5.79 42.35 29.67
C TYR A 490 7.16 42.12 29.02
N ILE A 491 7.20 41.95 27.69
CA ILE A 491 8.43 41.79 26.92
C ILE A 491 8.49 42.92 25.89
N SER A 492 9.49 43.79 26.04
CA SER A 492 9.71 44.92 25.13
C SER A 492 10.35 44.48 23.81
N SER A 493 11.30 43.55 23.87
CA SER A 493 12.01 43.02 22.69
C SER A 493 12.56 41.62 22.95
N ILE A 494 12.68 40.84 21.87
CA ILE A 494 13.43 39.59 21.84
C ILE A 494 14.30 39.61 20.59
N GLN A 495 15.62 39.52 20.79
CA GLN A 495 16.58 39.41 19.70
C GLN A 495 17.14 38.00 19.63
N VAL A 496 17.16 37.42 18.43
CA VAL A 496 17.77 36.13 18.11
C VAL A 496 18.99 36.39 17.24
N ASP A 497 20.17 36.04 17.73
CA ASP A 497 21.48 36.33 17.10
C ASP A 497 21.64 37.81 16.70
N GLY A 498 21.12 38.70 17.54
CA GLY A 498 21.15 40.15 17.35
C GLY A 498 20.09 40.71 16.39
N ILE A 499 19.23 39.86 15.83
CA ILE A 499 18.10 40.27 14.98
C ILE A 499 16.83 40.33 15.84
N ASP A 500 16.18 41.50 15.89
CA ASP A 500 14.93 41.67 16.65
C ASP A 500 13.75 40.96 15.95
N ILE A 501 12.91 40.30 16.74
CA ILE A 501 11.71 39.64 16.23
C ILE A 501 10.68 40.70 15.83
N ASP A 502 10.38 40.79 14.53
CA ASP A 502 9.38 41.71 14.01
C ASP A 502 7.95 41.29 14.39
N ILE A 503 7.16 42.28 14.85
CA ILE A 503 5.81 42.10 15.37
C ILE A 503 4.87 43.06 14.64
N PRO A 504 3.79 42.54 14.02
CA PRO A 504 2.80 43.40 13.40
C PRO A 504 2.12 44.28 14.45
N SER A 505 1.98 45.56 14.12
CA SER A 505 1.28 46.54 14.96
C SER A 505 -0.23 46.54 14.72
N ASP A 506 -0.70 45.93 13.63
CA ASP A 506 -2.10 45.93 13.28
C ASP A 506 -2.89 44.88 14.07
N LYS A 507 -4.04 45.30 14.61
CA LYS A 507 -4.93 44.45 15.41
C LYS A 507 -5.39 43.20 14.65
N LYS A 508 -5.50 43.26 13.31
CA LYS A 508 -5.99 42.15 12.49
C LYS A 508 -4.99 41.00 12.49
N SER A 509 -3.70 41.28 12.31
CA SER A 509 -2.63 40.28 12.37
C SER A 509 -2.45 39.71 13.77
N LEU A 510 -2.58 40.53 14.81
CA LEU A 510 -2.53 40.06 16.21
C LEU A 510 -3.73 39.17 16.56
N ASN A 511 -4.93 39.51 16.08
CA ASN A 511 -6.10 38.64 16.19
C ASN A 511 -5.91 37.32 15.42
N ALA A 512 -5.30 37.37 14.23
CA ALA A 512 -5.01 36.17 13.46
C ALA A 512 -4.08 35.22 14.23
N PHE A 513 -3.06 35.76 14.90
CA PHE A 513 -2.20 34.99 15.81
C PHE A 513 -2.98 34.33 16.96
N LEU A 514 -3.90 35.06 17.61
CA LEU A 514 -4.75 34.50 18.66
C LEU A 514 -5.66 33.37 18.14
N ASP A 515 -6.07 33.44 16.86
CA ASP A 515 -6.92 32.43 16.23
C ASP A 515 -6.15 31.20 15.75
N SER A 516 -4.97 31.37 15.16
CA SER A 516 -4.24 30.29 14.51
C SER A 516 -3.19 29.61 15.40
N GLU A 517 -2.46 30.36 16.22
CA GLU A 517 -1.22 29.87 16.86
C GLU A 517 -1.36 29.53 18.34
N LEU A 518 -2.45 29.96 18.97
CA LEU A 518 -2.66 29.79 20.40
C LEU A 518 -3.67 28.67 20.68
N PRO A 519 -3.23 27.53 21.23
CA PRO A 519 -4.12 26.41 21.48
C PRO A 519 -5.04 26.67 22.69
N ILE A 520 -6.25 26.14 22.59
CA ILE A 520 -7.35 26.37 23.54
C ILE A 520 -7.60 25.15 24.39
N MET A 521 -7.85 25.37 25.67
CA MET A 521 -8.40 24.38 26.57
C MET A 521 -9.93 24.47 26.59
N MET A 522 -10.60 23.45 26.07
CA MET A 522 -12.07 23.34 26.05
C MET A 522 -12.61 22.88 27.41
N ASN A 523 -13.78 23.37 27.82
CA ASN A 523 -14.48 22.76 28.96
C ASN A 523 -15.19 21.49 28.46
N ASN A 524 -15.24 20.42 29.27
CA ASN A 524 -15.84 19.12 28.87
C ASN A 524 -15.29 18.54 27.54
N ALA A 525 -13.99 18.76 27.26
CA ALA A 525 -13.33 18.46 25.99
C ALA A 525 -13.64 17.06 25.41
N ASP A 526 -13.83 16.06 26.27
CA ASP A 526 -14.00 14.66 25.87
C ASP A 526 -15.33 14.43 25.12
N GLN A 527 -16.46 15.00 25.57
CA GLN A 527 -17.77 14.81 24.93
C GLN A 527 -17.87 15.54 23.58
N SER A 528 -17.32 16.75 23.54
CA SER A 528 -17.36 17.63 22.37
C SER A 528 -16.41 17.15 21.26
N GLU A 529 -15.28 16.56 21.65
CA GLU A 529 -14.34 15.93 20.73
C GLU A 529 -14.96 14.71 20.06
N ASP A 530 -15.60 13.81 20.83
CA ASP A 530 -16.21 12.60 20.29
C ASP A 530 -17.16 12.88 19.11
N ALA A 531 -17.97 13.95 19.19
CA ALA A 531 -18.86 14.37 18.09
C ALA A 531 -18.08 14.74 16.82
N PHE A 532 -16.99 15.50 16.95
CA PHE A 532 -16.12 15.86 15.83
C PHE A 532 -15.45 14.62 15.21
N MET A 533 -14.94 13.71 16.03
CA MET A 533 -14.30 12.47 15.56
C MET A 533 -15.31 11.58 14.82
N ARG A 534 -16.54 11.44 15.34
CA ARG A 534 -17.64 10.68 14.73
C ARG A 534 -18.04 11.25 13.36
N LEU A 535 -18.16 12.57 13.25
CA LEU A 535 -18.45 13.21 11.97
C LEU A 535 -17.37 12.91 10.93
N LYS A 536 -16.09 13.03 11.31
CA LYS A 536 -14.97 12.72 10.42
C LYS A 536 -14.99 11.25 9.99
N GLN A 537 -15.36 10.32 10.88
CA GLN A 537 -15.51 8.90 10.55
C GLN A 537 -16.58 8.67 9.48
N LEU A 538 -17.73 9.33 9.63
CA LEU A 538 -18.81 9.27 8.67
C LEU A 538 -18.40 9.85 7.30
N GLU A 539 -17.70 11.00 7.28
CA GLU A 539 -17.18 11.61 6.05
C GLU A 539 -16.17 10.72 5.32
N LYS A 540 -15.33 9.99 6.06
CA LYS A 540 -14.39 9.01 5.47
C LYS A 540 -15.13 7.84 4.81
N LEU A 541 -16.14 7.28 5.48
CA LEU A 541 -16.96 6.20 4.92
C LEU A 541 -17.70 6.65 3.64
N GLN A 542 -18.20 7.89 3.62
CA GLN A 542 -18.80 8.46 2.42
C GLN A 542 -17.78 8.65 1.30
N SER A 543 -16.57 9.09 1.62
CA SER A 543 -15.49 9.23 0.63
C SER A 543 -15.16 7.90 -0.05
N LEU A 544 -15.08 6.80 0.71
CA LEU A 544 -14.83 5.47 0.15
C LEU A 544 -16.02 4.99 -0.72
N THR A 545 -17.25 5.29 -0.30
CA THR A 545 -18.45 5.00 -1.09
C THR A 545 -18.46 5.76 -2.42
N ASN A 546 -18.11 7.04 -2.40
CA ASN A 546 -17.98 7.85 -3.62
C ASN A 546 -16.89 7.32 -4.57
N GLN A 547 -15.78 6.81 -4.03
CA GLN A 547 -14.72 6.16 -4.83
C GLN A 547 -15.23 4.89 -5.52
N MET A 548 -16.04 4.08 -4.85
CA MET A 548 -16.67 2.91 -5.47
C MET A 548 -17.61 3.31 -6.62
N GLU A 549 -18.44 4.34 -6.41
CA GLU A 549 -19.31 4.88 -7.46
C GLU A 549 -18.51 5.38 -8.68
N GLU A 550 -17.36 6.02 -8.43
CA GLU A 550 -16.46 6.47 -9.49
C GLU A 550 -15.88 5.29 -10.28
N ILE A 551 -15.40 4.23 -9.61
CA ILE A 551 -14.90 3.01 -10.26
C ILE A 551 -15.99 2.35 -11.10
N HIS A 552 -17.22 2.25 -10.59
CA HIS A 552 -18.36 1.73 -11.32
C HIS A 552 -18.71 2.59 -12.55
N SER A 553 -18.70 3.91 -12.40
CA SER A 553 -18.95 4.84 -13.50
C SER A 553 -17.90 4.72 -14.60
N VAL A 554 -16.62 4.64 -14.24
CA VAL A 554 -15.50 4.48 -15.19
C VAL A 554 -15.57 3.13 -15.90
N SER A 555 -15.80 2.03 -15.18
CA SER A 555 -15.91 0.69 -15.79
C SER A 555 -17.10 0.57 -16.75
N LYS A 556 -18.24 1.20 -16.43
CA LYS A 556 -19.37 1.29 -17.36
C LYS A 556 -19.03 2.04 -18.65
N LYS A 557 -18.23 3.12 -18.57
CA LYS A 557 -17.75 3.83 -19.78
C LYS A 557 -16.87 2.94 -20.66
N TYR A 558 -16.12 2.01 -20.08
CA TYR A 558 -15.37 1.00 -20.83
C TYR A 558 -16.30 -0.01 -21.50
N ASP A 559 -17.37 -0.46 -20.83
CA ASP A 559 -18.38 -1.32 -21.46
C ASP A 559 -19.06 -0.63 -22.65
N GLU A 560 -19.43 0.65 -22.53
CA GLU A 560 -19.98 1.45 -23.64
C GLU A 560 -18.98 1.56 -24.80
N LEU A 561 -17.70 1.76 -24.48
CA LEU A 561 -16.62 1.83 -25.46
C LEU A 561 -16.44 0.49 -26.21
N LYS A 562 -16.56 -0.63 -25.49
CA LYS A 562 -16.56 -1.97 -26.06
C LYS A 562 -17.73 -2.16 -27.04
N GLU A 563 -18.95 -1.84 -26.62
CA GLU A 563 -20.15 -1.99 -27.45
C GLU A 563 -20.03 -1.21 -28.77
N VAL A 564 -19.53 0.03 -28.72
CA VAL A 564 -19.33 0.84 -29.92
C VAL A 564 -18.24 0.24 -30.83
N ALA A 565 -17.16 -0.29 -30.27
CA ALA A 565 -16.10 -0.92 -31.07
C ALA A 565 -16.59 -2.23 -31.73
N GLU A 566 -17.40 -3.03 -31.03
CA GLU A 566 -18.04 -4.23 -31.57
C GLU A 566 -19.06 -3.90 -32.67
N GLU A 567 -19.87 -2.84 -32.51
CA GLU A 567 -20.77 -2.33 -33.56
C GLU A 567 -19.99 -2.03 -34.86
N LEU A 568 -18.83 -1.39 -34.73
CA LEU A 568 -17.97 -1.06 -35.87
C LEU A 568 -17.36 -2.32 -36.51
N LEU A 569 -16.91 -3.29 -35.71
CA LEU A 569 -16.38 -4.56 -36.21
C LEU A 569 -17.42 -5.40 -36.97
N ASN A 570 -18.69 -5.27 -36.59
CA ASN A 570 -19.81 -5.96 -37.23
C ASN A 570 -20.24 -5.36 -38.58
N LEU A 571 -19.69 -4.21 -38.97
CA LEU A 571 -19.94 -3.65 -40.29
C LEU A 571 -19.49 -4.60 -41.41
N ASN A 572 -20.25 -4.62 -42.51
CA ASN A 572 -20.06 -5.53 -43.65
C ASN A 572 -18.63 -5.56 -44.20
N LEU A 573 -17.93 -4.43 -44.19
CA LEU A 573 -16.52 -4.37 -44.58
C LEU A 573 -15.66 -5.26 -43.68
N PHE A 574 -15.72 -5.07 -42.36
CA PHE A 574 -14.78 -5.71 -41.43
C PHE A 574 -15.18 -7.13 -41.04
N SER A 575 -16.47 -7.45 -41.00
CA SER A 575 -16.94 -8.82 -40.71
C SER A 575 -16.44 -9.84 -41.73
N LYS A 576 -16.16 -9.41 -42.96
CA LYS A 576 -15.65 -10.24 -44.06
C LYS A 576 -14.12 -10.31 -44.16
N LEU A 577 -13.36 -9.48 -43.43
CA LEU A 577 -11.89 -9.50 -43.47
C LEU A 577 -11.33 -10.60 -42.57
N GLU A 578 -10.35 -11.34 -43.04
CA GLU A 578 -9.62 -12.30 -42.20
C GLU A 578 -8.25 -11.72 -41.79
N LEU A 579 -7.99 -11.69 -40.48
CA LEU A 579 -6.69 -11.33 -39.93
C LEU A 579 -5.88 -12.61 -39.71
N LYS A 580 -4.97 -12.93 -40.64
CA LYS A 580 -4.10 -14.11 -40.55
C LYS A 580 -2.90 -13.88 -39.64
N GLU A 581 -2.35 -12.67 -39.64
CA GLU A 581 -1.18 -12.26 -38.86
C GLU A 581 -1.37 -10.82 -38.36
N ARG A 582 -0.65 -10.45 -37.28
CA ARG A 582 -0.63 -9.06 -36.80
C ARG A 582 0.18 -8.17 -37.73
N LEU A 583 -0.42 -7.06 -38.12
CA LEU A 583 0.17 -6.08 -39.01
C LEU A 583 1.00 -5.04 -38.22
N PRO A 584 2.19 -4.64 -38.72
CA PRO A 584 2.98 -3.58 -38.12
C PRO A 584 2.28 -2.23 -38.30
N VAL A 585 2.21 -1.40 -37.27
CA VAL A 585 1.57 -0.08 -37.39
C VAL A 585 2.53 0.89 -38.09
N LYS A 586 2.31 1.14 -39.38
CA LYS A 586 3.09 2.09 -40.18
C LYS A 586 2.17 2.99 -41.03
N PRO A 587 2.53 4.27 -41.23
CA PRO A 587 1.76 5.13 -42.12
C PRO A 587 1.90 4.66 -43.57
N THR A 588 0.80 4.69 -44.31
CA THR A 588 0.77 4.41 -45.75
C THR A 588 0.37 5.67 -46.51
N GLN A 589 0.59 5.68 -47.83
CA GLN A 589 0.16 6.80 -48.68
C GLN A 589 -1.35 7.05 -48.57
N LEU A 590 -2.15 6.00 -48.40
CA LEU A 590 -3.59 6.13 -48.19
C LEU A 590 -3.91 6.81 -46.87
N PHE A 591 -3.25 6.42 -45.77
CA PHE A 591 -3.41 7.08 -44.47
C PHE A 591 -2.93 8.54 -44.46
N LEU A 592 -1.96 8.91 -45.29
CA LEU A 592 -1.41 10.27 -45.32
C LEU A 592 -2.23 11.21 -46.21
N HIS A 593 -2.74 10.73 -47.35
CA HIS A 593 -3.31 11.57 -48.40
C HIS A 593 -4.83 11.47 -48.56
N ASN A 594 -5.47 10.37 -48.15
CA ASN A 594 -6.94 10.30 -48.16
C ASN A 594 -7.51 10.92 -46.87
N PRO A 595 -8.38 11.95 -46.93
CA PRO A 595 -8.88 12.65 -45.75
C PRO A 595 -9.55 11.73 -44.71
N THR A 596 -10.38 10.78 -45.17
CA THR A 596 -11.10 9.87 -44.29
C THR A 596 -10.15 8.89 -43.61
N TYR A 597 -9.23 8.28 -44.37
CA TYR A 597 -8.20 7.39 -43.80
C TYR A 597 -7.22 8.14 -42.89
N ARG A 598 -6.93 9.41 -43.17
CA ARG A 598 -6.09 10.27 -42.32
C ARG A 598 -6.72 10.51 -40.95
N VAL A 599 -8.02 10.79 -40.89
CA VAL A 599 -8.74 10.91 -39.62
C VAL A 599 -8.73 9.59 -38.86
N ALA A 600 -8.97 8.47 -39.55
CA ALA A 600 -8.87 7.14 -38.95
C ALA A 600 -7.47 6.88 -38.38
N TRP A 601 -6.42 7.21 -39.14
CA TRP A 601 -5.02 7.06 -38.72
C TRP A 601 -4.67 7.90 -37.49
N GLN A 602 -5.09 9.16 -37.45
CA GLN A 602 -4.83 10.05 -36.30
C GLN A 602 -5.53 9.53 -35.03
N ALA A 603 -6.79 9.11 -35.15
CA ALA A 603 -7.53 8.50 -34.05
C ALA A 603 -6.86 7.18 -33.60
N MET A 604 -6.47 6.32 -34.54
CA MET A 604 -5.78 5.06 -34.26
C MET A 604 -4.42 5.27 -33.59
N GLN A 605 -3.66 6.31 -33.95
CA GLN A 605 -2.38 6.58 -33.30
C GLN A 605 -2.54 6.97 -31.84
N ARG A 606 -3.58 7.77 -31.53
CA ARG A 606 -3.91 8.11 -30.14
C ARG A 606 -4.44 6.89 -29.38
N ILE A 607 -5.36 6.13 -29.96
CA ILE A 607 -5.86 4.88 -29.38
C ILE A 607 -4.69 3.91 -29.16
N LYS A 608 -3.80 3.75 -30.14
CA LYS A 608 -2.60 2.92 -30.02
C LYS A 608 -1.70 3.40 -28.90
N TYR A 609 -1.45 4.70 -28.77
CA TYR A 609 -0.64 5.21 -27.67
C TYR A 609 -1.21 4.74 -26.31
N GLU A 610 -2.53 4.86 -26.13
CA GLU A 610 -3.22 4.38 -24.91
C GLU A 610 -3.23 2.84 -24.77
N LEU A 611 -3.31 2.09 -25.88
CA LEU A 611 -3.37 0.61 -25.93
C LEU A 611 -2.00 -0.08 -26.00
N SER A 612 -0.93 0.61 -26.40
CA SER A 612 0.36 -0.01 -26.74
C SER A 612 1.09 -0.62 -25.54
N ALA A 613 0.67 -0.28 -24.33
CA ALA A 613 1.11 -0.91 -23.11
C ALA A 613 0.36 -2.24 -22.78
N SER A 614 -0.86 -2.44 -23.30
CA SER A 614 -1.84 -3.40 -22.74
C SER A 614 -2.12 -4.68 -23.54
N LEU A 615 -1.80 -4.70 -24.83
CA LEU A 615 -2.16 -5.85 -25.71
C LEU A 615 -1.18 -7.02 -25.68
N TYR A 616 -0.01 -6.86 -25.04
CA TYR A 616 0.99 -7.92 -24.88
C TYR A 616 0.60 -8.95 -23.80
N VAL A 617 -0.41 -8.60 -23.01
CA VAL A 617 -0.77 -9.23 -21.73
C VAL A 617 -1.66 -10.47 -21.92
N GLN A 618 -2.63 -10.44 -22.85
CA GLN A 618 -3.63 -11.52 -22.96
C GLN A 618 -3.12 -12.84 -23.56
N GLN A 619 -2.11 -12.81 -24.45
CA GLN A 619 -1.50 -14.07 -24.93
C GLN A 619 -0.77 -14.82 -23.80
N ASN A 620 -0.34 -14.10 -22.74
CA ASN A 620 0.40 -14.65 -21.62
C ASN A 620 -0.40 -14.76 -20.31
N GLN A 621 -1.54 -14.05 -20.15
CA GLN A 621 -2.40 -14.11 -18.95
C GLN A 621 -2.99 -15.49 -18.68
N ARG A 622 -3.20 -16.31 -19.72
CA ARG A 622 -3.62 -17.72 -19.58
C ARG A 622 -2.44 -18.70 -19.57
N GLN A 623 -1.20 -18.19 -19.59
CA GLN A 623 0.02 -18.97 -19.80
C GLN A 623 1.09 -18.68 -18.74
N VAL A 624 0.73 -18.58 -17.46
CA VAL A 624 1.78 -18.60 -16.43
C VAL A 624 2.32 -20.01 -16.29
N SER A 625 3.45 -20.23 -16.97
CA SER A 625 4.34 -21.35 -16.71
C SER A 625 4.89 -21.25 -15.29
N THR A 626 4.34 -22.05 -14.38
CA THR A 626 5.07 -22.97 -13.47
C THR A 626 6.26 -22.43 -12.65
N GLY A 627 6.23 -21.18 -12.19
CA GLY A 627 7.07 -20.74 -11.06
C GLY A 627 6.52 -21.22 -9.72
N LYS A 628 7.36 -21.32 -8.68
CA LYS A 628 6.88 -21.58 -7.30
C LYS A 628 5.93 -20.44 -6.91
N VAL A 629 4.74 -20.75 -6.39
CA VAL A 629 3.74 -19.74 -6.00
C VAL A 629 4.31 -18.73 -5.01
N GLU A 630 5.20 -19.19 -4.12
CA GLU A 630 5.92 -18.36 -3.15
C GLU A 630 6.71 -17.22 -3.84
N TYR A 631 7.40 -17.54 -4.93
CA TYR A 631 8.16 -16.57 -5.72
C TYR A 631 7.26 -15.60 -6.49
N ILE A 632 6.14 -16.09 -7.03
CA ILE A 632 5.15 -15.21 -7.70
C ILE A 632 4.57 -14.21 -6.70
N PHE A 633 4.23 -14.68 -5.50
CA PHE A 633 3.71 -13.83 -4.41
C PHE A 633 4.72 -12.77 -4.00
N GLU A 634 5.99 -13.12 -3.89
CA GLU A 634 7.07 -12.20 -3.55
C GLU A 634 7.30 -11.14 -4.63
N VAL A 635 7.37 -11.55 -5.90
CA VAL A 635 7.51 -10.61 -7.04
C VAL A 635 6.29 -9.70 -7.16
N TRP A 636 5.08 -10.26 -7.04
CA TRP A 636 3.86 -9.44 -7.00
C TRP A 636 3.91 -8.44 -5.85
N THR A 637 4.32 -8.87 -4.66
CA THR A 637 4.44 -7.99 -3.48
C THR A 637 5.37 -6.82 -3.76
N LEU A 638 6.55 -7.07 -4.32
CA LEU A 638 7.52 -6.03 -4.68
C LEU A 638 6.89 -4.95 -5.57
N TYR A 639 6.29 -5.36 -6.68
CA TYR A 639 5.70 -4.43 -7.65
C TYR A 639 4.43 -3.78 -7.10
N LYS A 640 3.66 -4.49 -6.27
CA LYS A 640 2.47 -3.94 -5.62
C LYS A 640 2.83 -2.86 -4.61
N ILE A 641 3.91 -3.05 -3.84
CA ILE A 641 4.43 -2.03 -2.93
C ILE A 641 4.81 -0.76 -3.70
N ILE A 642 5.58 -0.90 -4.78
CA ILE A 642 5.94 0.24 -5.65
C ILE A 642 4.68 0.92 -6.18
N HIS A 643 3.73 0.14 -6.69
CA HIS A 643 2.47 0.64 -7.25
C HIS A 643 1.62 1.39 -6.22
N VAL A 644 1.44 0.85 -5.01
CA VAL A 644 0.69 1.54 -3.93
C VAL A 644 1.40 2.84 -3.54
N LEU A 645 2.72 2.81 -3.41
CA LEU A 645 3.49 4.01 -3.06
C LEU A 645 3.34 5.12 -4.11
N THR A 646 3.40 4.77 -5.40
CA THR A 646 3.32 5.77 -6.47
C THR A 646 1.89 6.21 -6.79
N MET A 647 0.97 5.26 -6.93
CA MET A 647 -0.39 5.52 -7.42
C MET A 647 -1.36 5.94 -6.32
N GLU A 648 -1.20 5.42 -5.10
CA GLU A 648 -2.08 5.73 -3.96
C GLU A 648 -1.45 6.73 -3.00
N MET A 649 -0.13 6.65 -2.74
CA MET A 649 0.52 7.42 -1.67
C MET A 649 1.40 8.59 -2.17
N GLY A 650 1.33 8.94 -3.45
CA GLY A 650 1.90 10.17 -4.00
C GLY A 650 3.42 10.19 -4.22
N TRP A 651 4.11 9.07 -4.07
CA TRP A 651 5.54 8.97 -4.37
C TRP A 651 5.80 9.00 -5.88
N LYS A 652 6.97 9.50 -6.29
CA LYS A 652 7.39 9.53 -7.69
C LYS A 652 8.51 8.54 -7.93
N LEU A 653 8.35 7.66 -8.91
CA LEU A 653 9.39 6.71 -9.28
C LEU A 653 10.48 7.40 -10.11
N GLU A 654 11.74 7.12 -9.81
CA GLU A 654 12.87 7.48 -10.67
C GLU A 654 13.23 6.29 -11.57
N GLY A 655 13.49 6.57 -12.86
CA GLY A 655 13.99 5.56 -13.78
C GLY A 655 12.96 4.49 -14.14
N ASN A 656 11.71 4.87 -14.37
CA ASN A 656 10.56 3.99 -14.67
C ASN A 656 10.91 2.91 -15.70
N LYS A 657 11.69 3.26 -16.74
CA LYS A 657 12.13 2.35 -17.80
C LYS A 657 12.92 1.14 -17.29
N ASN A 658 13.76 1.30 -16.27
CA ASN A 658 14.56 0.22 -15.70
C ASN A 658 13.67 -0.74 -14.91
N VAL A 659 12.77 -0.20 -14.08
CA VAL A 659 11.80 -0.98 -13.31
C VAL A 659 10.88 -1.76 -14.25
N THR A 660 10.37 -1.14 -15.32
CA THR A 660 9.55 -1.83 -16.33
C THR A 660 10.33 -2.87 -17.10
N ALA A 661 11.61 -2.63 -17.41
CA ALA A 661 12.45 -3.60 -18.12
C ALA A 661 12.71 -4.86 -17.27
N CYS A 662 12.92 -4.71 -15.97
CA CYS A 662 13.04 -5.85 -15.04
C CYS A 662 11.73 -6.67 -14.99
N LEU A 663 10.58 -6.00 -14.93
CA LEU A 663 9.28 -6.67 -14.97
C LEU A 663 9.04 -7.38 -16.30
N ASP A 664 9.39 -6.74 -17.42
CA ASP A 664 9.31 -7.33 -18.76
C ASP A 664 10.18 -8.59 -18.88
N GLN A 665 11.40 -8.55 -18.35
CA GLN A 665 12.28 -9.73 -18.30
C GLN A 665 11.68 -10.86 -17.48
N TYR A 666 11.10 -10.56 -16.32
CA TYR A 666 10.39 -11.55 -15.50
C TYR A 666 9.21 -12.17 -16.27
N MET A 667 8.35 -11.34 -16.89
CA MET A 667 7.17 -11.81 -17.61
C MET A 667 7.48 -12.60 -18.88
N VAL A 668 8.59 -12.29 -19.58
CA VAL A 668 9.00 -12.98 -20.82
C VAL A 668 9.81 -14.24 -20.55
N ALA A 669 10.74 -14.21 -19.58
CA ALA A 669 11.68 -15.29 -19.33
C ALA A 669 11.23 -16.29 -18.25
N GLY A 670 10.24 -15.93 -17.42
CA GLY A 670 9.79 -16.76 -16.30
C GLY A 670 10.91 -17.15 -15.33
N SER A 671 12.01 -16.38 -15.29
CA SER A 671 13.25 -16.77 -14.61
C SER A 671 13.69 -15.71 -13.60
N GLU A 672 14.21 -16.18 -12.46
CA GLU A 672 14.75 -15.37 -11.35
C GLU A 672 15.86 -14.37 -11.78
N LYS A 673 16.50 -14.62 -12.92
CA LYS A 673 17.60 -13.79 -13.44
C LYS A 673 17.18 -12.36 -13.78
N GLY A 674 15.90 -12.09 -14.04
CA GLY A 674 15.42 -10.75 -14.42
C GLY A 674 15.39 -9.73 -13.27
N LEU A 675 15.44 -10.19 -12.02
CA LEU A 675 15.36 -9.34 -10.82
C LEU A 675 16.68 -9.28 -10.04
N GLN A 676 17.77 -9.83 -10.58
CA GLN A 676 19.08 -9.74 -9.94
C GLN A 676 19.53 -8.28 -9.79
N ASN A 677 19.88 -7.88 -8.56
CA ASN A 677 20.25 -6.51 -8.20
C ASN A 677 19.15 -5.48 -8.44
N PHE A 678 17.87 -5.88 -8.39
CA PHE A 678 16.78 -4.93 -8.52
C PHE A 678 16.81 -3.90 -7.39
N SER A 679 16.70 -2.63 -7.79
CA SER A 679 16.47 -1.51 -6.89
C SER A 679 15.57 -0.48 -7.55
N ALA A 680 14.67 0.11 -6.78
CA ALA A 680 13.84 1.23 -7.21
C ALA A 680 14.05 2.42 -6.26
N THR A 681 14.16 3.62 -6.81
CA THR A 681 14.26 4.86 -6.03
C THR A 681 12.99 5.66 -6.20
N LEU A 682 12.37 6.06 -5.09
CA LEU A 682 11.16 6.85 -5.06
C LEU A 682 11.41 8.17 -4.34
N TYR A 683 10.77 9.24 -4.82
CA TYR A 683 10.90 10.58 -4.27
C TYR A 683 9.55 11.13 -3.84
N TRP A 684 9.54 11.78 -2.68
CA TRP A 684 8.42 12.58 -2.23
C TRP A 684 8.97 13.84 -1.57
N GLN A 685 8.87 14.99 -2.25
CA GLN A 685 9.47 16.25 -1.82
C GLN A 685 10.97 16.09 -1.44
N HIS A 686 11.28 16.20 -0.14
CA HIS A 686 12.62 16.11 0.42
C HIS A 686 12.97 14.71 0.95
N TRP A 687 12.06 13.75 0.79
CA TRP A 687 12.24 12.34 1.10
C TRP A 687 12.62 11.55 -0.12
N GLU A 688 13.53 10.61 0.08
CA GLU A 688 13.95 9.60 -0.89
C GLU A 688 13.82 8.22 -0.23
N LEU A 689 13.24 7.28 -0.95
CA LEU A 689 13.06 5.90 -0.54
C LEU A 689 13.72 4.98 -1.58
N GLU A 690 14.76 4.28 -1.18
CA GLU A 690 15.34 3.21 -1.98
C GLU A 690 14.77 1.86 -1.54
N ILE A 691 14.18 1.11 -2.48
CA ILE A 691 13.67 -0.25 -2.27
C ILE A 691 14.62 -1.22 -2.96
N TYR A 692 15.12 -2.19 -2.20
CA TYR A 692 15.99 -3.26 -2.70
C TYR A 692 15.30 -4.60 -2.61
N TYR A 693 15.48 -5.43 -3.63
CA TYR A 693 14.97 -6.79 -3.69
C TYR A 693 16.13 -7.80 -3.60
N GLU A 694 16.03 -8.75 -2.67
CA GLU A 694 17.05 -9.76 -2.36
C GLU A 694 18.51 -9.21 -2.27
N PRO A 695 18.78 -8.05 -1.61
CA PRO A 695 20.14 -7.56 -1.50
C PRO A 695 21.00 -8.53 -0.69
N LYS A 696 22.23 -8.79 -1.16
CA LYS A 696 23.24 -9.49 -0.36
C LYS A 696 23.82 -8.53 0.67
N ILE A 697 23.55 -8.81 1.94
CA ILE A 697 24.05 -8.04 3.08
C ILE A 697 25.10 -8.88 3.79
N ASN A 698 26.36 -8.46 3.73
CA ASN A 698 27.43 -9.19 4.39
C ASN A 698 27.40 -8.96 5.91
N LEU A 699 27.59 -10.03 6.66
CA LEU A 699 27.72 -10.06 8.12
C LEU A 699 29.16 -10.37 8.51
N PRO A 700 29.54 -10.14 9.77
CA PRO A 700 30.78 -10.68 10.32
C PRO A 700 30.85 -12.20 10.15
N PHE A 701 32.08 -12.75 9.99
CA PHE A 701 32.38 -14.19 9.90
C PHE A 701 31.91 -14.91 8.61
N GLU A 702 32.07 -14.27 7.44
CA GLU A 702 31.82 -14.85 6.09
C GLU A 702 30.39 -15.35 5.83
N ASN A 703 29.40 -14.84 6.57
CA ASN A 703 27.98 -15.08 6.31
C ASN A 703 27.34 -13.89 5.61
N TYR A 704 26.28 -14.14 4.82
CA TYR A 704 25.45 -13.07 4.25
C TYR A 704 23.97 -13.36 4.50
N LEU A 705 23.16 -12.30 4.54
CA LEU A 705 21.71 -12.36 4.54
C LEU A 705 21.17 -11.82 3.23
N THR A 706 20.03 -12.37 2.81
CA THR A 706 19.23 -11.91 1.67
C THR A 706 17.79 -11.72 2.16
N PRO A 707 17.46 -10.56 2.75
CA PRO A 707 16.06 -10.20 2.97
C PRO A 707 15.34 -10.01 1.64
N ASP A 708 14.05 -10.35 1.58
CA ASP A 708 13.28 -10.20 0.34
C ASP A 708 13.14 -8.72 -0.02
N PHE A 709 12.83 -7.85 0.96
CA PHE A 709 12.71 -6.40 0.77
C PHE A 709 13.49 -5.59 1.81
N VAL A 710 14.24 -4.58 1.35
CA VAL A 710 14.85 -3.57 2.22
C VAL A 710 14.45 -2.18 1.75
N PHE A 711 13.90 -1.39 2.66
CA PHE A 711 13.53 0.00 2.48
C PHE A 711 14.58 0.87 3.18
N LYS A 712 15.25 1.74 2.42
CA LYS A 712 16.20 2.70 2.95
C LYS A 712 15.64 4.11 2.79
N PHE A 713 15.37 4.75 3.92
CA PHE A 713 14.80 6.09 3.96
C PHE A 713 15.90 7.14 4.07
N LYS A 714 15.81 8.17 3.24
CA LYS A 714 16.68 9.35 3.30
C LYS A 714 15.85 10.63 3.36
N LYS A 715 16.36 11.63 4.08
CA LYS A 715 15.81 12.97 4.18
C LYS A 715 16.91 13.97 3.84
N ASN A 716 16.71 14.82 2.83
CA ASN A 716 17.72 15.79 2.38
C ASN A 716 19.11 15.15 2.12
N GLY A 717 19.14 13.96 1.53
CA GLY A 717 20.36 13.19 1.25
C GLY A 717 20.93 12.40 2.45
N SER A 718 20.50 12.68 3.67
CA SER A 718 20.92 11.95 4.88
C SER A 718 20.10 10.67 5.07
N THR A 719 20.76 9.53 5.27
CA THR A 719 20.07 8.26 5.56
C THR A 719 19.53 8.27 6.99
N MET A 720 18.23 8.02 7.14
CA MET A 720 17.53 8.03 8.42
C MET A 720 17.50 6.64 9.08
N GLY A 721 17.35 5.58 8.29
CA GLY A 721 17.28 4.22 8.78
C GLY A 721 16.83 3.20 7.74
N LEU A 722 16.79 1.93 8.16
CA LEU A 722 16.38 0.80 7.33
C LEU A 722 15.12 0.14 7.89
N VAL A 723 14.28 -0.35 6.99
CA VAL A 723 13.16 -1.23 7.31
C VAL A 723 13.25 -2.48 6.46
N ILE A 724 13.01 -3.65 7.07
CA ILE A 724 13.16 -4.95 6.40
C ILE A 724 11.81 -5.69 6.42
N LEU A 725 11.40 -6.24 5.27
CA LEU A 725 10.26 -7.14 5.16
C LEU A 725 10.66 -8.42 4.44
N ASP A 726 10.17 -9.55 4.92
CA ASP A 726 10.44 -10.88 4.36
C ASP A 726 9.10 -11.54 4.00
N ALA A 727 8.90 -11.85 2.73
CA ALA A 727 7.68 -12.41 2.17
C ALA A 727 7.51 -13.88 2.57
N LYS A 728 6.30 -14.26 3.00
CA LYS A 728 5.96 -15.60 3.47
C LYS A 728 4.62 -16.02 2.90
N TYR A 729 4.67 -16.83 1.86
CA TYR A 729 3.48 -17.48 1.33
C TYR A 729 3.06 -18.67 2.23
N ARG A 730 2.15 -18.40 3.17
CA ARG A 730 1.76 -19.31 4.27
C ARG A 730 0.24 -19.34 4.46
N ASN A 731 -0.25 -20.43 5.03
CA ASN A 731 -1.62 -20.60 5.50
C ASN A 731 -1.53 -21.02 6.96
N TYR A 732 -1.30 -20.03 7.82
CA TYR A 732 -1.17 -20.18 9.25
C TYR A 732 -2.46 -20.65 9.92
N GLU A 733 -3.65 -20.39 9.35
CA GLU A 733 -4.92 -20.99 9.80
C GLU A 733 -4.81 -22.52 9.80
N SER A 734 -4.34 -23.09 8.68
CA SER A 734 -4.18 -24.55 8.54
C SER A 734 -2.95 -25.11 9.26
N GLN A 735 -1.88 -24.31 9.38
CA GLN A 735 -0.60 -24.73 9.95
C GLN A 735 -0.58 -24.57 11.48
N GLY A 736 -1.42 -23.71 12.04
CA GLY A 736 -1.46 -23.35 13.45
C GLY A 736 -0.64 -22.09 13.78
N ILE A 737 -1.10 -21.37 14.81
CA ILE A 737 -0.52 -20.10 15.28
C ILE A 737 0.96 -20.22 15.68
N GLU A 738 1.40 -21.40 16.13
CA GLU A 738 2.79 -21.66 16.51
C GLU A 738 3.77 -21.42 15.36
N HIS A 739 3.36 -21.74 14.12
CA HIS A 739 4.19 -21.49 12.94
C HIS A 739 4.31 -20.00 12.61
N TRP A 740 3.24 -19.24 12.81
CA TRP A 740 3.26 -17.78 12.65
C TRP A 740 4.18 -17.12 13.68
N VAL A 741 4.03 -17.49 14.96
CA VAL A 741 4.89 -17.03 16.06
C VAL A 741 6.36 -17.37 15.79
N LYS A 742 6.62 -18.58 15.29
CA LYS A 742 7.97 -19.02 14.93
C LYS A 742 8.56 -18.18 13.80
N ASP A 743 7.83 -17.96 12.70
CA ASP A 743 8.32 -17.16 11.58
C ASP A 743 8.67 -15.72 12.06
N ILE A 744 7.87 -15.12 12.94
CA ILE A 744 8.18 -13.81 13.53
C ILE A 744 9.44 -13.85 14.41
N ASN A 745 9.55 -14.81 15.33
CA ASN A 745 10.70 -14.92 16.24
C ASN A 745 12.01 -15.19 15.50
N ASP A 746 11.99 -16.15 14.58
CA ASP A 746 13.18 -16.59 13.85
C ASP A 746 13.61 -15.54 12.82
N ILE A 747 12.67 -14.91 12.11
CA ILE A 747 12.97 -14.03 10.98
C ILE A 747 12.97 -12.55 11.41
N ALA A 748 11.82 -12.03 11.85
CA ALA A 748 11.68 -10.60 12.11
C ALA A 748 12.56 -10.14 13.29
N ILE A 749 12.58 -10.92 14.38
CA ILE A 749 13.32 -10.57 15.60
C ILE A 749 14.78 -11.03 15.51
N THR A 750 15.01 -12.34 15.34
CA THR A 750 16.34 -12.93 15.49
C THR A 750 17.22 -12.67 14.26
N LYS A 751 16.72 -12.96 13.05
CA LYS A 751 17.51 -12.85 11.80
C LYS A 751 17.80 -11.40 11.41
N TYR A 752 16.76 -10.56 11.28
CA TYR A 752 16.93 -9.20 10.76
C TYR A 752 16.91 -8.12 11.85
N GLY A 753 16.13 -8.31 12.91
CA GLY A 753 15.99 -7.34 13.98
C GLY A 753 17.26 -7.00 14.75
N ASN A 754 18.21 -7.94 14.78
CA ASN A 754 19.51 -7.87 15.42
C ASN A 754 20.67 -7.87 14.41
N MET A 755 20.38 -7.64 13.13
CA MET A 755 21.38 -7.66 12.06
C MET A 755 22.44 -6.56 12.26
N GLN A 756 23.71 -6.93 12.10
CA GLN A 756 24.85 -6.00 12.10
C GLN A 756 25.66 -6.23 10.83
N SER A 757 25.54 -5.32 9.86
CA SER A 757 26.26 -5.45 8.59
C SER A 757 27.68 -4.89 8.66
N ILE A 758 28.59 -5.50 7.91
CA ILE A 758 29.94 -4.96 7.68
C ILE A 758 30.00 -3.97 6.50
N ASP A 759 28.99 -3.98 5.63
CA ASP A 759 28.96 -3.10 4.46
C ASP A 759 28.50 -1.70 4.89
N PRO A 760 29.27 -0.63 4.61
CA PRO A 760 28.90 0.75 5.00
C PRO A 760 27.52 1.18 4.47
N LYS A 761 27.08 0.59 3.35
CA LYS A 761 25.76 0.84 2.76
C LYS A 761 24.59 0.47 3.69
N TRP A 762 24.79 -0.53 4.54
CA TRP A 762 23.78 -1.16 5.41
C TRP A 762 24.02 -0.90 6.90
N GLN A 763 25.05 -0.13 7.25
CA GLN A 763 25.40 0.24 8.64
C GLN A 763 24.52 1.39 9.16
N PHE A 764 23.21 1.17 9.18
CA PHE A 764 22.23 2.13 9.67
C PHE A 764 21.24 1.46 10.64
N PRO A 765 20.58 2.22 11.53
CA PRO A 765 19.61 1.65 12.46
C PRO A 765 18.48 0.92 11.74
N ILE A 766 18.18 -0.31 12.19
CA ILE A 766 16.97 -1.04 11.76
C ILE A 766 15.80 -0.50 12.57
N MET A 767 14.98 0.33 11.93
CA MET A 767 13.79 0.95 12.54
C MET A 767 12.68 -0.06 12.74
N ALA A 768 12.46 -0.92 11.74
CA ALA A 768 11.47 -1.98 11.79
C ALA A 768 11.89 -3.21 10.97
N SER A 769 11.41 -4.37 11.40
CA SER A 769 11.62 -5.67 10.76
C SER A 769 10.36 -6.50 10.89
N GLY A 770 9.90 -7.12 9.81
CA GLY A 770 8.67 -7.91 9.85
C GLY A 770 8.58 -8.95 8.75
N ILE A 771 7.54 -9.77 8.83
CA ILE A 771 7.14 -10.67 7.75
C ILE A 771 5.93 -10.10 7.00
N LEU A 772 5.87 -10.32 5.69
CA LEU A 772 4.72 -10.02 4.85
C LEU A 772 4.12 -11.33 4.33
N HIS A 773 2.86 -11.63 4.63
CA HIS A 773 2.28 -12.94 4.30
C HIS A 773 0.92 -12.90 3.61
N SER A 774 0.49 -14.07 3.13
CA SER A 774 -0.75 -14.25 2.34
C SER A 774 -1.98 -14.63 3.19
N ASP A 775 -1.80 -15.07 4.44
CA ASP A 775 -2.93 -15.51 5.28
C ASP A 775 -3.70 -14.34 5.90
N VAL A 776 -4.91 -14.10 5.41
CA VAL A 776 -5.80 -13.04 5.88
C VAL A 776 -6.48 -13.39 7.21
N LYS A 777 -6.91 -14.64 7.40
CA LYS A 777 -7.80 -15.00 8.51
C LYS A 777 -7.09 -14.90 9.84
N ILE A 778 -5.86 -15.42 9.93
CA ILE A 778 -5.07 -15.29 11.16
C ILE A 778 -4.84 -13.82 11.53
N SER A 779 -4.68 -12.96 10.53
CA SER A 779 -4.43 -11.53 10.75
C SER A 779 -5.69 -10.74 11.08
N GLU A 780 -6.85 -11.07 10.51
CA GLU A 780 -8.11 -10.40 10.86
C GLU A 780 -8.59 -10.80 12.26
N ASP A 781 -8.52 -12.10 12.58
CA ASP A 781 -8.80 -12.59 13.94
C ASP A 781 -7.84 -11.98 14.96
N ALA A 782 -6.58 -11.80 14.57
CA ALA A 782 -5.60 -11.08 15.37
C ALA A 782 -5.92 -9.58 15.44
N GLU A 783 -6.29 -8.88 14.37
CA GLU A 783 -6.62 -7.45 14.47
C GLU A 783 -7.74 -7.17 15.47
N ASP A 784 -8.71 -8.09 15.60
CA ASP A 784 -9.84 -7.97 16.52
C ASP A 784 -9.50 -8.39 17.98
N LYS A 785 -8.50 -9.26 18.19
CA LYS A 785 -8.13 -9.79 19.53
C LYS A 785 -6.74 -9.40 20.04
N TYR A 786 -5.75 -9.35 19.15
CA TYR A 786 -4.33 -9.12 19.38
C TYR A 786 -3.67 -8.44 18.16
N ASN A 787 -3.62 -7.12 18.10
CA ASN A 787 -3.16 -6.40 16.90
C ASN A 787 -1.83 -6.97 16.31
N PRO A 788 -1.85 -7.71 15.16
CA PRO A 788 -0.76 -8.57 14.69
C PRO A 788 0.46 -7.80 14.20
N TYR A 789 0.28 -6.49 14.00
CA TYR A 789 1.34 -5.58 13.60
C TYR A 789 2.49 -5.59 14.61
N HIS A 790 2.26 -5.98 15.88
CA HIS A 790 3.24 -5.74 16.93
C HIS A 790 3.33 -6.87 17.95
N VAL A 791 4.48 -7.56 17.91
CA VAL A 791 4.95 -8.57 18.87
C VAL A 791 4.76 -8.09 20.33
N MET A 792 5.02 -6.81 20.58
CA MET A 792 5.01 -6.20 21.91
C MET A 792 3.62 -6.06 22.56
N TYR A 793 2.53 -6.06 21.80
CA TYR A 793 1.19 -6.03 22.39
C TYR A 793 0.69 -7.42 22.80
N ASN A 794 1.49 -8.46 22.55
CA ASN A 794 1.12 -9.85 22.79
C ASN A 794 2.21 -10.57 23.60
N GLU A 795 2.40 -10.10 24.83
CA GLU A 795 3.37 -10.65 25.80
C GLU A 795 3.11 -12.13 26.13
N THR A 796 1.90 -12.63 25.90
CA THR A 796 1.56 -14.04 26.11
C THR A 796 2.10 -14.95 25.00
N LEU A 797 2.16 -14.47 23.76
CA LEU A 797 2.73 -15.22 22.62
C LEU A 797 4.22 -14.92 22.40
N PHE A 798 4.65 -13.71 22.75
CA PHE A 798 6.02 -13.27 22.55
C PHE A 798 6.60 -12.78 23.87
N ASN A 799 7.66 -13.45 24.34
CA ASN A 799 8.34 -13.07 25.58
C ASN A 799 9.16 -11.79 25.36
N THR A 800 8.50 -10.65 25.42
CA THR A 800 9.09 -9.36 25.09
C THR A 800 9.46 -8.57 26.34
N ASN A 801 10.65 -8.85 26.88
CA ASN A 801 11.41 -7.85 27.65
C ASN A 801 11.94 -6.74 26.70
N LEU A 802 11.06 -6.19 25.85
CA LEU A 802 11.41 -5.17 24.85
C LEU A 802 11.40 -3.81 25.55
N SER A 803 12.53 -3.10 25.51
CA SER A 803 12.66 -1.73 26.00
C SER A 803 11.77 -0.76 25.22
N GLU A 804 11.54 0.45 25.76
CA GLU A 804 10.78 1.54 25.09
C GLU A 804 11.30 1.81 23.66
N GLU A 805 12.60 1.61 23.42
CA GLU A 805 13.29 1.76 22.11
C GLU A 805 12.88 0.73 21.04
N LYS A 806 12.19 -0.35 21.42
CA LYS A 806 11.77 -1.43 20.51
C LYS A 806 10.27 -1.41 20.19
N ALA A 807 9.56 -0.38 20.64
CA ALA A 807 8.17 -0.14 20.30
C ALA A 807 7.97 -0.12 18.77
N HIS A 808 7.00 -0.91 18.28
CA HIS A 808 6.69 -1.04 16.86
C HIS A 808 7.85 -1.52 15.95
N LYS A 809 8.92 -2.09 16.54
CA LYS A 809 10.09 -2.55 15.76
C LYS A 809 9.85 -3.88 15.06
N TYR A 810 9.07 -4.79 15.66
CA TYR A 810 8.83 -6.13 15.13
C TYR A 810 7.37 -6.38 14.86
N GLY A 811 7.06 -6.98 13.72
CA GLY A 811 5.68 -7.16 13.30
C GLY A 811 5.45 -8.19 12.20
N SER A 812 4.18 -8.34 11.86
CA SER A 812 3.69 -9.14 10.74
C SER A 812 2.58 -8.38 10.04
N ILE A 813 2.64 -8.29 8.72
CA ILE A 813 1.57 -7.74 7.91
C ILE A 813 1.13 -8.77 6.87
N TYR A 814 -0.13 -8.70 6.46
CA TYR A 814 -0.61 -9.48 5.33
C TYR A 814 -0.87 -8.56 4.14
N MET A 815 -0.74 -9.11 2.94
CA MET A 815 -1.09 -8.40 1.72
C MET A 815 -1.60 -9.38 0.69
N ILE A 816 -2.81 -9.11 0.20
CA ILE A 816 -3.41 -9.83 -0.93
C ILE A 816 -4.05 -8.79 -1.87
N PRO A 817 -4.32 -9.13 -3.14
CA PRO A 817 -4.80 -8.15 -4.12
C PRO A 817 -6.05 -7.38 -3.68
N SER A 818 -6.99 -8.07 -3.03
CA SER A 818 -8.21 -7.47 -2.48
C SER A 818 -8.03 -6.75 -1.14
N LYS A 819 -6.84 -6.76 -0.49
CA LYS A 819 -6.58 -6.14 0.82
C LYS A 819 -5.18 -5.52 0.89
N THR A 820 -5.04 -4.29 0.40
CA THR A 820 -3.77 -3.52 0.40
C THR A 820 -3.69 -2.45 1.50
N TYR A 821 -4.81 -2.09 2.13
CA TYR A 821 -4.88 -1.05 3.17
C TYR A 821 -4.00 -1.31 4.40
N ILE A 822 -3.65 -2.58 4.65
CA ILE A 822 -2.73 -3.01 5.72
C ILE A 822 -1.33 -2.46 5.48
N PHE A 823 -0.84 -2.57 4.24
CA PHE A 823 0.45 -2.02 3.86
C PHE A 823 0.46 -0.50 4.02
N LYS A 824 -0.62 0.19 3.61
CA LYS A 824 -0.75 1.66 3.82
C LYS A 824 -0.67 2.03 5.29
N ASN A 825 -1.36 1.30 6.17
CA ASN A 825 -1.33 1.52 7.61
C ASN A 825 0.06 1.24 8.23
N TRP A 826 0.74 0.20 7.76
CA TRP A 826 2.11 -0.11 8.16
C TRP A 826 3.12 0.95 7.68
N PHE A 827 3.01 1.41 6.45
CA PHE A 827 3.90 2.44 5.92
C PHE A 827 3.67 3.78 6.65
N ARG A 828 2.41 4.11 6.96
CA ARG A 828 2.03 5.23 7.84
C ARG A 828 2.73 5.15 9.19
N LEU A 829 2.71 4.01 9.85
CA LEU A 829 3.46 3.79 11.10
C LEU A 829 4.95 4.12 10.92
N ILE A 830 5.60 3.65 9.84
CA ILE A 830 7.01 3.97 9.60
C ILE A 830 7.23 5.49 9.47
N MET A 831 6.46 6.15 8.61
CA MET A 831 6.64 7.59 8.35
C MET A 831 6.32 8.45 9.57
N GLU A 832 5.25 8.13 10.29
CA GLU A 832 4.69 9.00 11.31
C GLU A 832 5.31 8.76 12.71
N TYR A 833 5.51 7.49 13.06
CA TYR A 833 6.03 7.06 14.36
C TYR A 833 7.56 7.01 14.37
N HIS A 834 8.18 6.26 13.44
CA HIS A 834 9.64 6.07 13.42
C HIS A 834 10.38 7.28 12.81
N LEU A 835 9.87 7.86 11.72
CA LEU A 835 10.49 8.99 11.04
C LEU A 835 9.96 10.36 11.49
N GLY A 836 8.88 10.38 12.27
CA GLY A 836 8.34 11.60 12.87
C GLY A 836 7.51 12.49 11.94
N GLU A 837 7.28 12.11 10.68
CA GLU A 837 6.55 12.87 9.67
C GLU A 837 5.04 12.66 9.79
N HIS A 838 4.36 13.50 10.55
CA HIS A 838 2.93 13.35 10.86
C HIS A 838 2.07 14.50 10.35
N LYS A 839 2.66 15.51 9.71
CA LYS A 839 1.97 16.63 9.07
C LYS A 839 1.58 16.34 7.61
N VAL A 840 1.77 15.09 7.17
CA VAL A 840 1.52 14.62 5.80
C VAL A 840 0.46 13.54 5.85
N CYS A 841 -0.48 13.56 4.91
CA CYS A 841 -1.43 12.48 4.78
C CYS A 841 -0.80 11.29 4.06
N TRP A 842 -0.15 10.39 4.79
CA TRP A 842 0.43 9.16 4.25
C TRP A 842 -0.61 8.11 3.84
N ASN A 843 -1.91 8.46 3.80
CA ASN A 843 -2.91 7.65 3.10
C ASN A 843 -3.00 8.02 1.60
N CYS A 844 -2.66 9.26 1.22
CA CYS A 844 -2.75 9.73 -0.17
C CYS A 844 -1.52 10.51 -0.70
N GLY A 845 -0.55 10.81 0.16
CA GLY A 845 0.66 11.58 -0.17
C GLY A 845 0.46 13.10 -0.17
N GLU A 846 -0.72 13.62 0.18
CA GLU A 846 -1.00 15.06 0.18
C GLU A 846 -0.41 15.75 1.42
N SER A 847 0.16 16.94 1.23
CA SER A 847 0.78 17.76 2.29
C SER A 847 0.38 19.23 2.25
N LYS A 848 -0.07 19.74 1.11
CA LYS A 848 -0.50 21.14 0.96
C LYS A 848 -1.95 21.35 1.41
N GLU A 849 -2.77 20.30 1.33
CA GLU A 849 -4.19 20.34 1.67
C GLU A 849 -4.52 19.62 2.99
N VAL A 850 -3.56 19.54 3.92
CA VAL A 850 -3.80 19.03 5.27
C VAL A 850 -4.16 20.21 6.18
N GLN A 851 -5.39 20.21 6.69
CA GLN A 851 -5.83 21.19 7.69
C GLN A 851 -5.36 20.76 9.07
N GLU A 852 -4.63 21.65 9.76
CA GLU A 852 -4.19 21.47 11.13
C GLU A 852 -5.05 22.34 12.07
N ARG A 853 -5.54 21.74 13.16
CA ARG A 853 -6.19 22.44 14.27
C ARG A 853 -5.51 22.04 15.57
N GLN A 854 -5.09 23.00 16.37
CA GLN A 854 -4.38 22.77 17.61
C GLN A 854 -5.25 23.13 18.83
N LEU A 855 -5.37 22.19 19.76
CA LEU A 855 -6.05 22.38 21.06
C LEU A 855 -5.16 21.89 22.20
N LEU A 856 -5.65 22.04 23.42
CA LEU A 856 -5.00 21.52 24.63
C LEU A 856 -5.79 20.35 25.21
N THR A 857 -5.06 19.37 25.75
CA THR A 857 -5.64 18.36 26.64
C THR A 857 -6.05 19.00 27.97
N GLN A 858 -6.84 18.29 28.78
CA GLN A 858 -7.21 18.72 30.13
C GLN A 858 -6.01 19.05 31.04
N TYR A 859 -4.83 18.48 30.73
CA TYR A 859 -3.59 18.73 31.45
C TYR A 859 -2.72 19.85 30.81
N GLY A 860 -3.24 20.55 29.80
CA GLY A 860 -2.60 21.71 29.19
C GLY A 860 -1.51 21.38 28.15
N TYR A 861 -1.49 20.17 27.61
CA TYR A 861 -0.54 19.79 26.57
C TYR A 861 -1.14 19.93 25.18
N PRO A 862 -0.32 20.24 24.15
CA PRO A 862 -0.81 20.39 22.80
C PRO A 862 -1.33 19.06 22.23
N LYS A 863 -2.43 19.18 21.51
CA LYS A 863 -3.13 18.14 20.79
C LYS A 863 -3.46 18.66 19.40
N TYR A 864 -3.04 17.93 18.39
CA TYR A 864 -3.16 18.37 17.00
C TYR A 864 -4.12 17.46 16.26
N TYR A 865 -5.10 18.05 15.59
CA TYR A 865 -6.08 17.38 14.76
C TYR A 865 -5.76 17.71 13.30
N TYR A 866 -5.61 16.67 12.49
CA TYR A 866 -5.26 16.78 11.09
C TYR A 866 -6.37 16.21 10.24
N THR A 867 -6.80 16.95 9.22
CA THR A 867 -7.77 16.47 8.22
C THR A 867 -7.20 16.65 6.82
N CYS A 868 -7.17 15.58 6.03
CA CYS A 868 -6.80 15.64 4.63
C CYS A 868 -8.02 16.00 3.76
N HIS A 869 -7.98 17.10 3.02
CA HIS A 869 -9.08 17.47 2.11
C HIS A 869 -9.16 16.58 0.86
N CYS A 870 -8.07 15.88 0.51
CA CYS A 870 -8.03 15.05 -0.69
C CYS A 870 -8.72 13.68 -0.48
N CYS A 871 -8.55 13.04 0.68
CA CYS A 871 -9.09 11.69 0.93
C CYS A 871 -9.90 11.55 2.24
N ASN A 872 -10.20 12.67 2.90
CA ASN A 872 -10.90 12.75 4.18
C ASN A 872 -10.28 11.87 5.29
N GLU A 873 -8.99 11.53 5.16
CA GLU A 873 -8.26 10.91 6.26
C GLU A 873 -8.14 11.90 7.40
N PHE A 874 -8.30 11.40 8.62
CA PHE A 874 -8.27 12.22 9.80
C PHE A 874 -7.52 11.52 10.93
N TRP A 875 -6.63 12.27 11.56
CA TRP A 875 -5.75 11.76 12.61
C TRP A 875 -5.39 12.80 13.65
N VAL A 876 -4.97 12.33 14.80
CA VAL A 876 -4.73 13.16 15.97
C VAL A 876 -3.37 12.83 16.58
N LYS A 877 -2.49 13.82 16.70
CA LYS A 877 -1.24 13.72 17.47
C LYS A 877 -1.48 14.16 18.91
N VAL A 878 -1.19 13.27 19.84
CA VAL A 878 -1.22 13.47 21.29
C VAL A 878 0.00 12.82 21.95
N HIS A 879 -0.01 12.74 23.27
CA HIS A 879 0.98 12.06 24.08
C HIS A 879 0.27 11.12 25.07
N CYS A 880 0.99 10.11 25.58
CA CYS A 880 0.50 9.30 26.69
C CYS A 880 0.49 10.08 28.00
N ARG A 881 -0.39 9.71 28.94
CA ARG A 881 -0.58 10.36 30.23
C ARG A 881 0.65 10.22 31.12
N SER A 882 1.24 9.03 31.17
CA SER A 882 2.29 8.69 32.14
C SER A 882 3.66 9.28 31.79
N ASN A 883 4.13 9.02 30.57
CA ASN A 883 5.52 9.31 30.18
C ASN A 883 5.62 10.31 29.02
N ARG A 884 4.50 10.87 28.56
CA ARG A 884 4.41 11.85 27.47
C ARG A 884 4.97 11.38 26.12
N HIS A 885 5.03 10.07 25.89
CA HIS A 885 5.39 9.51 24.59
C HIS A 885 4.41 9.96 23.51
N LYS A 886 4.92 10.36 22.35
CA LYS A 886 4.11 10.76 21.19
C LYS A 886 3.23 9.60 20.73
N ILE A 887 1.95 9.86 20.53
CA ILE A 887 0.95 8.92 20.02
C ILE A 887 0.23 9.60 18.87
N ILE A 888 0.06 8.87 17.76
CA ILE A 888 -0.70 9.34 16.62
C ILE A 888 -1.87 8.39 16.40
N LYS A 889 -3.07 8.92 16.50
CA LYS A 889 -4.32 8.17 16.46
C LYS A 889 -5.01 8.41 15.14
N HIS A 890 -5.48 7.34 14.51
CA HIS A 890 -6.24 7.35 13.26
C HIS A 890 -7.58 6.64 13.44
N MET A 891 -8.41 6.60 12.42
CA MET A 891 -9.60 5.72 12.46
C MET A 891 -9.18 4.26 12.32
N ASN A 892 -8.44 3.95 11.26
CA ASN A 892 -7.71 2.71 11.14
C ASN A 892 -6.36 2.85 11.87
N ASN A 893 -6.36 2.62 13.18
CA ASN A 893 -5.15 2.72 14.01
C ASN A 893 -4.17 1.58 13.72
N TYR A 894 -2.88 1.91 13.72
CA TYR A 894 -1.80 0.94 13.88
C TYR A 894 -1.46 0.67 15.36
N HIS A 895 -1.87 1.55 16.29
CA HIS A 895 -1.81 1.27 17.73
C HIS A 895 -2.97 0.35 18.18
N LEU A 896 -2.76 -0.47 19.21
CA LEU A 896 -3.81 -1.32 19.77
C LEU A 896 -4.89 -0.47 20.46
N GLN A 897 -6.15 -0.68 20.10
CA GLN A 897 -7.32 -0.01 20.71
C GLN A 897 -7.75 -0.76 21.98
N VAL A 898 -8.08 -0.03 23.05
CA VAL A 898 -8.34 -0.61 24.38
C VAL A 898 -9.78 -1.10 24.53
N GLU A 899 -10.74 -0.32 24.03
CA GLU A 899 -12.15 -0.56 24.23
C GLU A 899 -12.91 -0.57 22.91
N ASN A 900 -13.90 -1.46 22.82
CA ASN A 900 -14.83 -1.45 21.70
C ASN A 900 -15.66 -0.16 21.65
N ARG A 901 -16.03 0.40 22.81
CA ARG A 901 -16.84 1.63 22.90
C ARG A 901 -16.06 2.90 22.56
N ARG A 902 -14.74 2.93 22.79
CA ARG A 902 -13.87 4.11 22.59
C ARG A 902 -12.67 3.80 21.72
N LYS A 903 -12.91 3.63 20.41
CA LYS A 903 -11.89 3.28 19.41
C LYS A 903 -10.75 4.30 19.27
N TRP A 904 -10.89 5.51 19.82
CA TRP A 904 -9.82 6.52 19.90
C TRP A 904 -8.91 6.39 21.13
N TRP A 905 -9.22 5.46 22.02
CA TRP A 905 -8.38 5.13 23.16
C TRP A 905 -7.42 4.00 22.76
N VAL A 906 -6.13 4.35 22.63
CA VAL A 906 -5.08 3.41 22.19
C VAL A 906 -4.04 3.22 23.28
N ILE A 907 -3.43 2.04 23.30
CA ILE A 907 -2.35 1.70 24.22
C ILE A 907 -1.05 2.33 23.72
N CYS A 908 -0.41 3.11 24.60
CA CYS A 908 0.92 3.62 24.34
C CYS A 908 1.89 2.45 24.11
N PRO A 909 2.51 2.36 22.92
CA PRO A 909 3.43 1.27 22.63
C PRO A 909 4.66 1.28 23.56
N SER A 910 5.17 2.46 23.92
CA SER A 910 6.40 2.56 24.70
C SER A 910 6.20 2.21 26.18
N CYS A 911 5.17 2.72 26.84
CA CYS A 911 5.00 2.56 28.29
C CYS A 911 3.76 1.75 28.71
N GLY A 912 2.98 1.24 27.76
CA GLY A 912 1.75 0.48 28.05
C GLY A 912 0.62 1.31 28.67
N ASP A 913 0.76 2.63 28.78
CA ASP A 913 -0.29 3.52 29.27
C ASP A 913 -1.56 3.36 28.43
N GLY A 914 -2.71 3.32 29.08
CA GLY A 914 -3.99 2.93 28.50
C GLY A 914 -4.34 1.45 28.63
N ARG A 915 -3.43 0.55 29.08
CA ARG A 915 -3.83 -0.83 29.42
C ARG A 915 -4.88 -0.80 30.55
N PRO A 916 -5.98 -1.57 30.45
CA PRO A 916 -6.90 -1.74 31.57
C PRO A 916 -6.10 -2.29 32.77
N ALA A 917 -6.36 -1.79 33.98
CA ALA A 917 -5.77 -2.38 35.17
C ALA A 917 -6.17 -3.87 35.18
N GLN A 918 -5.19 -4.77 35.08
CA GLN A 918 -5.46 -6.21 35.16
C GLN A 918 -6.11 -6.46 36.53
N GLN A 919 -7.43 -6.70 36.54
CA GLN A 919 -8.02 -7.41 37.66
C GLN A 919 -7.32 -8.76 37.71
N ASN A 920 -6.60 -9.02 38.80
CA ASN A 920 -6.03 -10.32 39.09
C ASN A 920 -7.17 -11.36 39.11
N SER A 921 -7.45 -11.98 37.96
CA SER A 921 -8.25 -13.19 37.87
C SER A 921 -7.31 -14.34 37.57
N PHE A 922 -7.16 -15.19 38.57
CA PHE A 922 -6.49 -16.46 38.53
C PHE A 922 -6.74 -17.25 37.25
N THR A 923 -5.68 -17.90 36.80
CA THR A 923 -5.63 -19.06 35.90
C THR A 923 -6.87 -19.95 36.07
N THR A 924 -7.76 -19.99 35.08
CA THR A 924 -8.49 -21.22 34.72
C THR A 924 -8.98 -21.16 33.29
N ALA A 925 -8.79 -22.27 32.57
CA ALA A 925 -9.09 -22.51 31.17
C ALA A 925 -10.54 -22.15 30.78
N LEU A 926 -10.77 -21.79 29.50
CA LEU A 926 -12.00 -22.11 28.75
C LEU A 926 -11.87 -21.72 27.26
N PHE A 927 -11.65 -22.74 26.42
CA PHE A 927 -12.29 -22.77 25.11
C PHE A 927 -13.76 -23.17 25.34
N ASN A 928 -14.67 -22.53 24.60
CA ASN A 928 -16.13 -22.70 24.60
C ASN A 928 -16.88 -22.11 25.80
N GLN A 929 -17.36 -20.88 25.64
CA GLN A 929 -18.76 -20.53 25.91
C GLN A 929 -19.14 -19.25 25.15
N GLN A 930 -20.34 -19.24 24.57
CA GLN A 930 -20.92 -18.09 23.88
C GLN A 930 -21.06 -16.89 24.84
N PRO A 931 -20.89 -15.65 24.37
CA PRO A 931 -21.12 -14.48 25.20
C PRO A 931 -22.62 -14.38 25.54
N VAL A 932 -22.95 -14.54 26.81
CA VAL A 932 -24.21 -14.05 27.37
C VAL A 932 -24.11 -12.53 27.39
N PHE A 933 -25.00 -11.86 26.65
CA PHE A 933 -25.18 -10.41 26.75
C PHE A 933 -25.62 -10.08 28.18
N ILE A 934 -24.77 -9.35 28.90
CA ILE A 934 -25.19 -8.63 30.10
C ILE A 934 -25.18 -7.15 29.72
N ASP A 935 -26.39 -6.60 29.63
CA ASP A 935 -26.65 -5.18 29.43
C ASP A 935 -26.34 -4.47 30.74
N PHE A 936 -25.30 -3.63 30.73
CA PHE A 936 -25.07 -2.65 31.79
C PHE A 936 -25.32 -1.27 31.19
N ASP A 937 -26.51 -0.77 31.49
CA ASP A 937 -26.84 0.65 31.50
C ASP A 937 -25.92 1.36 32.51
N ASP A 938 -25.00 2.19 32.00
CA ASP A 938 -24.17 3.07 32.83
C ASP A 938 -24.49 4.54 32.47
N ASP A 939 -25.63 5.00 32.96
CA ASP A 939 -25.78 6.39 33.41
C ASP A 939 -25.20 6.48 34.81
N LEU A 940 -23.94 6.91 34.98
CA LEU A 940 -23.45 7.55 36.20
C LEU A 940 -22.11 8.28 35.92
N PRO A 941 -21.96 9.55 36.31
CA PRO A 941 -20.78 10.36 36.02
C PRO A 941 -19.70 10.17 37.09
N TRP A 942 -18.45 10.03 36.68
CA TRP A 942 -17.26 10.23 37.52
C TRP A 942 -16.23 11.07 36.79
#